data_AF-A0A9W7Z6W0-F1
#
_entry.id   AF-A0A9W7Z6W0-F1
#
_cell.length_a   1.000
_cell.length_b   1.000
_cell.length_c   1.000
_cell.angle_alpha   90.00
_cell.angle_beta   90.00
_cell.angle_gamma   90.00
#
_symmetry.space_group_name_H-M   'P 1'
#
loop_
_entity.id
_entity.type
_entity.pdbx_description
1 polymer ?
#
loop_
_entity_poly.entity_id
_entity_poly.type
_entity_poly.pdbx_seq_one_letter_code
_entity_poly.pdbx_strand_id
1 'polypeptide(L)'
;MIGDFTLAFSAAGGTVNRHIHIVTPPQGERGVFVGKNITGTELAAEPLVRVPASLVITAAVAGCSDIVTQCCAELSDSTASDTVLLALFLLTEKARGAASQWQWYLDALPQAGVNALHFDERDMNALTSTPLGRAVEAKLRQLHRQYSCFMATLERWKQNSGVGGSVSFEMYKWAHAIVLSRAISLHSFAETSDGSRPPPHGDCDKALLPYLDMFNHNSHPSAFWTVSNDGSVCVCASNCSSGPRICAAGQELIELCFSYGHKPNTEWIYEYGFLPPDNSHDAWPYFVEPLGSPELVEIKLMWLQELGLPPRVMLPDPATLHDGQSCIDSAALLVLCLAALDDTSDQFSQDVGQIELSSPYFSIGGAVMDDDEKLVRVSALAQWAMKHCATSLRVQLLAMRTAARLSPAASQHVQAYLKIEALFGYTFESGIHAQNIPWNSLTHLVLAFFTVDPAGSVSSRNSTKVQELVSTAHARGVKVVGSIGGDGDGSRTLATVLSTNITRTNLAASLVSAIKSFGLDGVDYDFEFPENMQQLGHLLAGLQTMRTSLDMEFDKGAKLLTMTLFSSSGKFGPNVAQTDAKPFSDLVDFGLLMSYDYFGSFSETSAPNSPFYDIPGHPGLSFTSSIASWLKAGWDPMKLVAGLPFYGRTAIVDVSSPPKSQFMPNTGSAPPGGPVDKIPGAWTWNDLRDPVNGALSTAATPREGWQRFWDPTTATPWLLHNVSRTYIGFDDPESLAMKAHHIITQGLVGAMVWMAQYDYDDELGSVLGTYAAACSRISKLTTDTLESKINLDSSGLDRNSSEDGDFDRPADGESAMATSAAHKAHLVWAILVAILGSVIFEIVAF
;
A
#
# COMPACT_ATOMS: atom_id res chain seq x y z
N MET A 1 -46.08 10.65 -0.94
CA MET A 1 -45.32 11.62 -1.77
C MET A 1 -44.62 10.99 -2.99
N ILE A 2 -44.94 9.75 -3.43
CA ILE A 2 -44.28 9.12 -4.60
C ILE A 2 -45.02 9.40 -5.92
N GLY A 3 -46.35 9.50 -5.89
CA GLY A 3 -47.13 9.96 -7.05
C GLY A 3 -46.80 11.40 -7.47
N ASP A 4 -46.19 12.17 -6.58
CA ASP A 4 -45.75 13.55 -6.82
C ASP A 4 -44.50 13.59 -7.72
N PHE A 5 -43.55 12.65 -7.57
CA PHE A 5 -42.30 12.65 -8.34
C PHE A 5 -42.53 12.38 -9.83
N THR A 6 -43.35 11.40 -10.20
CA THR A 6 -43.64 11.11 -11.62
C THR A 6 -44.38 12.28 -12.27
N LEU A 7 -45.31 12.91 -11.55
CA LEU A 7 -46.01 14.10 -12.01
C LEU A 7 -45.06 15.29 -12.18
N ALA A 8 -44.15 15.51 -11.22
CA ALA A 8 -43.14 16.56 -11.29
C ALA A 8 -42.15 16.35 -12.45
N PHE A 9 -41.69 15.11 -12.65
CA PHE A 9 -40.84 14.74 -13.79
C PHE A 9 -41.55 15.00 -15.12
N SER A 10 -42.84 14.64 -15.24
CA SER A 10 -43.63 14.93 -16.43
C SER A 10 -43.88 16.43 -16.64
N ALA A 11 -44.13 17.18 -15.56
CA ALA A 11 -44.26 18.63 -15.61
C ALA A 11 -42.95 19.32 -16.06
N ALA A 12 -41.79 18.72 -15.76
CA ALA A 12 -40.47 19.16 -16.20
C ALA A 12 -40.12 18.74 -17.65
N GLY A 13 -41.05 18.09 -18.37
CA GLY A 13 -40.89 17.68 -19.77
C GLY A 13 -40.47 16.23 -20.00
N GLY A 14 -40.32 15.45 -18.91
CA GLY A 14 -40.11 14.01 -18.98
C GLY A 14 -41.34 13.26 -19.47
N THR A 15 -41.16 12.10 -20.10
CA THR A 15 -42.28 11.22 -20.47
C THR A 15 -42.09 9.86 -19.82
N VAL A 16 -43.17 9.32 -19.25
CA VAL A 16 -43.20 8.01 -18.61
C VAL A 16 -44.34 7.22 -19.21
N ASN A 17 -44.07 6.00 -19.65
CA ASN A 17 -45.10 5.11 -20.16
C ASN A 17 -46.14 4.84 -19.04
N ARG A 18 -47.43 4.90 -19.39
CA ARG A 18 -48.55 4.75 -18.45
C ARG A 18 -48.54 3.48 -17.61
N HIS A 19 -47.78 2.48 -18.05
CA HIS A 19 -47.66 1.17 -17.41
C HIS A 19 -46.53 1.09 -16.37
N ILE A 20 -45.73 2.16 -16.26
CA ILE A 20 -44.57 2.23 -15.36
C ILE A 20 -44.97 2.90 -14.06
N HIS A 21 -44.54 2.29 -12.95
CA HIS A 21 -44.82 2.76 -11.60
C HIS A 21 -43.56 2.70 -10.74
N ILE A 22 -43.30 3.75 -9.96
CA ILE A 22 -42.31 3.70 -8.88
C ILE A 22 -42.99 3.15 -7.64
N VAL A 23 -42.46 2.04 -7.11
CA VAL A 23 -43.03 1.33 -5.97
C VAL A 23 -41.94 1.06 -4.94
N THR A 24 -42.31 1.12 -3.65
CA THR A 24 -41.48 0.65 -2.54
C THR A 24 -42.19 -0.55 -1.91
N PRO A 25 -41.77 -1.79 -2.21
CA PRO A 25 -42.39 -2.98 -1.65
C PRO A 25 -42.19 -3.06 -0.12
N PRO A 26 -43.08 -3.75 0.63
CA PRO A 26 -42.96 -3.86 2.09
C PRO A 26 -41.66 -4.51 2.61
N GLN A 27 -40.98 -5.29 1.77
CA GLN A 27 -39.72 -5.99 2.07
C GLN A 27 -38.65 -5.74 0.99
N GLY A 28 -38.76 -4.63 0.25
CA GLY A 28 -37.87 -4.32 -0.88
C GLY A 28 -37.55 -2.84 -0.98
N GLU A 29 -36.53 -2.52 -1.75
CA GLU A 29 -36.14 -1.15 -2.01
C GLU A 29 -37.08 -0.48 -3.03
N ARG A 30 -37.05 0.85 -3.06
CA ARG A 30 -37.76 1.60 -4.09
C ARG A 30 -37.19 1.20 -5.46
N GLY A 31 -38.07 0.87 -6.40
CA GLY A 31 -37.69 0.50 -7.76
C GLY A 31 -38.74 0.91 -8.78
N VAL A 32 -38.50 0.54 -10.03
CA VAL A 32 -39.39 0.79 -11.17
C VAL A 32 -40.07 -0.51 -11.56
N PHE A 33 -41.40 -0.50 -11.68
CA PHE A 33 -42.22 -1.69 -11.86
C PHE A 33 -43.22 -1.54 -12.99
N VAL A 34 -43.62 -2.68 -13.55
CA VAL A 34 -44.65 -2.82 -14.58
C VAL A 34 -45.66 -3.91 -14.19
N GLY A 35 -46.91 -3.80 -14.65
CA GLY A 35 -47.94 -4.82 -14.41
C GLY A 35 -47.66 -6.15 -15.11
N LYS A 36 -47.92 -7.28 -14.45
CA LYS A 36 -47.62 -8.64 -14.95
C LYS A 36 -48.34 -9.04 -16.25
N ASN A 37 -49.47 -8.42 -16.56
CA ASN A 37 -50.31 -8.76 -17.72
C ASN A 37 -49.92 -8.04 -19.02
N ILE A 38 -48.83 -7.27 -19.01
CA ILE A 38 -48.39 -6.47 -20.16
C ILE A 38 -47.42 -7.30 -21.00
N THR A 39 -47.66 -7.39 -22.30
CA THR A 39 -46.82 -8.21 -23.19
C THR A 39 -45.53 -7.48 -23.55
N GLY A 40 -44.45 -8.22 -23.84
CA GLY A 40 -43.18 -7.62 -24.31
C GLY A 40 -43.34 -6.78 -25.59
N THR A 41 -44.32 -7.11 -26.44
CA THR A 41 -44.68 -6.33 -27.62
C THR A 41 -45.34 -4.98 -27.29
N GLU A 42 -46.15 -4.91 -26.21
CA GLU A 42 -46.75 -3.65 -25.74
C GLU A 42 -45.70 -2.72 -25.11
N LEU A 43 -44.67 -3.29 -24.47
CA LEU A 43 -43.56 -2.53 -23.87
C LEU A 43 -42.49 -2.08 -24.89
N ALA A 44 -42.37 -2.77 -26.02
CA ALA A 44 -41.41 -2.43 -27.08
C ALA A 44 -41.91 -1.34 -28.04
N ALA A 45 -43.20 -0.97 -27.98
CA ALA A 45 -43.81 -0.03 -28.92
C ALA A 45 -43.42 1.44 -28.67
N GLU A 46 -43.15 1.81 -27.43
CA GLU A 46 -42.77 3.16 -27.02
C GLU A 46 -41.70 3.10 -25.92
N PRO A 47 -40.82 4.12 -25.80
CA PRO A 47 -39.89 4.19 -24.67
C PRO A 47 -40.63 4.11 -23.33
N LEU A 48 -40.08 3.34 -22.40
CA LEU A 48 -40.58 3.21 -21.04
C LEU A 48 -40.50 4.54 -20.29
N VAL A 49 -39.38 5.24 -20.47
CA VAL A 49 -39.10 6.57 -19.92
C VAL A 49 -38.31 7.35 -20.96
N ARG A 50 -38.62 8.64 -21.11
CA ARG A 50 -37.82 9.58 -21.90
C ARG A 50 -37.42 10.76 -21.03
N VAL A 51 -36.12 10.91 -20.82
CA VAL A 51 -35.48 12.05 -20.17
C VAL A 51 -35.08 13.05 -21.26
N PRO A 52 -35.71 14.23 -21.37
CA PRO A 52 -35.29 15.24 -22.35
C PRO A 52 -33.89 15.75 -22.03
N ALA A 53 -33.16 16.24 -23.04
CA ALA A 53 -31.80 16.76 -22.90
C ALA A 53 -31.68 17.84 -21.81
N SER A 54 -32.72 18.65 -21.61
CA SER A 54 -32.79 19.69 -20.57
C SER A 54 -32.78 19.15 -19.14
N LEU A 55 -33.06 17.86 -18.94
CA LEU A 55 -33.03 17.20 -17.64
C LEU A 55 -31.76 16.36 -17.42
N VAL A 56 -30.85 16.30 -18.38
CA VAL A 56 -29.57 15.60 -18.25
C VAL A 56 -28.56 16.51 -17.56
N ILE A 57 -28.14 16.14 -16.35
CA ILE A 57 -27.22 16.94 -15.54
C ILE A 57 -25.80 16.38 -15.73
N THR A 58 -25.05 16.96 -16.67
CA THR A 58 -23.63 16.62 -16.91
C THR A 58 -22.69 17.50 -16.10
N ALA A 59 -21.41 17.15 -16.04
CA ALA A 59 -20.38 18.02 -15.46
C ALA A 59 -20.31 19.41 -16.15
N ALA A 60 -20.54 19.48 -17.47
CA ALA A 60 -20.61 20.74 -18.21
C ALA A 60 -21.81 21.60 -17.77
N VAL A 61 -22.97 20.99 -17.53
CA VAL A 61 -24.15 21.68 -16.97
C VAL A 61 -23.87 22.16 -15.56
N ALA A 62 -23.24 21.33 -14.72
CA ALA A 62 -22.82 21.71 -13.38
C ALA A 62 -21.83 22.89 -13.38
N GLY A 63 -20.88 22.90 -14.32
CA GLY A 63 -19.89 23.97 -14.51
C GLY A 63 -20.45 25.30 -15.01
N CYS A 64 -21.71 25.35 -15.44
CA CYS A 64 -22.39 26.61 -15.77
C CYS A 64 -22.85 27.38 -14.51
N SER A 65 -22.76 26.78 -13.32
CA SER A 65 -23.10 27.44 -12.05
C SER A 65 -21.91 28.26 -11.53
N ASP A 66 -22.09 29.57 -11.40
CA ASP A 66 -21.04 30.50 -10.94
C ASP A 66 -20.41 30.07 -9.61
N ILE A 67 -21.21 29.58 -8.66
CA ILE A 67 -20.71 29.11 -7.36
C ILE A 67 -19.90 27.82 -7.48
N VAL A 68 -20.30 26.90 -8.36
CA VAL A 68 -19.55 25.66 -8.60
C VAL A 68 -18.18 26.01 -9.17
N THR A 69 -18.13 26.88 -10.17
CA THR A 69 -16.89 27.33 -10.81
C THR A 69 -15.97 28.06 -9.83
N GLN A 70 -16.51 28.93 -8.97
CA GLN A 70 -15.74 29.58 -7.91
C GLN A 70 -15.16 28.57 -6.92
N CYS A 71 -15.93 27.57 -6.49
CA CYS A 71 -15.42 26.53 -5.59
C CYS A 71 -14.32 25.69 -6.25
N CYS A 72 -14.47 25.35 -7.52
CA CYS A 72 -13.46 24.61 -8.27
C CYS A 72 -12.17 25.41 -8.46
N ALA A 73 -12.23 26.73 -8.56
CA ALA A 73 -11.06 27.60 -8.68
C ALA A 73 -10.19 27.65 -7.40
N GLU A 74 -10.72 27.25 -6.24
CA GLU A 74 -9.97 27.16 -4.98
C GLU A 74 -9.12 25.87 -4.87
N LEU A 75 -9.23 24.95 -5.83
CA LEU A 75 -8.45 23.71 -5.85
C LEU A 75 -7.09 23.96 -6.52
N SER A 76 -6.00 23.49 -5.89
CA SER A 76 -4.61 23.89 -6.21
C SER A 76 -4.01 23.28 -7.48
N ASP A 77 -4.74 22.42 -8.20
CA ASP A 77 -4.31 21.73 -9.42
C ASP A 77 -5.53 21.58 -10.35
N SER A 78 -5.35 21.21 -11.63
CA SER A 78 -6.40 20.97 -12.64
C SER A 78 -7.39 19.82 -12.29
N THR A 79 -8.02 19.87 -11.12
CA THR A 79 -8.52 18.74 -10.32
C THR A 79 -10.03 18.73 -10.10
N ALA A 80 -10.77 19.64 -10.74
CA ALA A 80 -12.22 19.54 -10.75
C ALA A 80 -12.64 18.40 -11.68
N SER A 81 -12.64 17.17 -11.17
CA SER A 81 -13.22 16.03 -11.89
C SER A 81 -14.73 16.23 -12.06
N ASP A 82 -15.31 15.57 -13.05
CA ASP A 82 -16.76 15.52 -13.27
C ASP A 82 -17.54 15.19 -12.00
N THR A 83 -16.96 14.32 -11.15
CA THR A 83 -17.55 13.94 -9.86
C THR A 83 -17.61 15.12 -8.88
N VAL A 84 -16.57 15.95 -8.82
CA VAL A 84 -16.53 17.14 -7.95
C VAL A 84 -17.54 18.19 -8.43
N LEU A 85 -17.60 18.43 -9.74
CA LEU A 85 -18.55 19.37 -10.35
C LEU A 85 -19.99 18.97 -10.05
N LEU A 86 -20.35 17.71 -10.29
CA LEU A 86 -21.69 17.20 -10.01
C LEU A 86 -22.03 17.21 -8.50
N ALA A 87 -21.07 16.88 -7.63
CA ALA A 87 -21.29 16.91 -6.19
C ALA A 87 -21.52 18.35 -5.67
N LEU A 88 -20.74 19.33 -6.14
CA LEU A 88 -20.94 20.75 -5.80
C LEU A 88 -22.27 21.28 -6.36
N PHE A 89 -22.68 20.84 -7.55
CA PHE A 89 -23.99 21.16 -8.11
C PHE A 89 -25.12 20.65 -7.20
N LEU A 90 -25.10 19.36 -6.83
CA LEU A 90 -26.11 18.78 -5.93
C LEU A 90 -26.13 19.48 -4.56
N LEU A 91 -24.96 19.77 -4.00
CA LEU A 91 -24.82 20.49 -2.73
C LEU A 91 -25.48 21.87 -2.79
N THR A 92 -25.15 22.65 -3.82
CA THR A 92 -25.62 24.03 -3.95
C THR A 92 -27.10 24.11 -4.32
N GLU A 93 -27.59 23.23 -5.19
CA GLU A 93 -29.02 23.13 -5.50
C GLU A 93 -29.84 22.67 -4.28
N LYS A 94 -29.33 21.70 -3.50
CA LYS A 94 -29.98 21.30 -2.25
C LYS A 94 -29.99 22.40 -1.20
N ALA A 95 -28.93 23.20 -1.13
CA ALA A 95 -28.91 24.35 -0.24
C ALA A 95 -30.00 25.37 -0.60
N ARG A 96 -30.27 25.60 -1.89
CA ARG A 96 -31.33 26.52 -2.39
C ARG A 96 -32.74 26.12 -1.97
N GLY A 97 -32.98 24.84 -1.66
CA GLY A 97 -34.30 24.36 -1.24
C GLY A 97 -35.37 24.66 -2.30
N ALA A 98 -36.52 25.20 -1.87
CA ALA A 98 -37.65 25.53 -2.75
C ALA A 98 -37.31 26.51 -3.90
N ALA A 99 -36.18 27.23 -3.84
CA ALA A 99 -35.70 28.08 -4.93
C ALA A 99 -34.99 27.30 -6.05
N SER A 100 -34.63 26.03 -5.83
CA SER A 100 -34.04 25.17 -6.86
C SER A 100 -35.12 24.63 -7.80
N GLN A 101 -34.85 24.74 -9.11
CA GLN A 101 -35.67 24.06 -10.13
C GLN A 101 -35.58 22.53 -10.05
N TRP A 102 -34.59 22.00 -9.33
CA TRP A 102 -34.33 20.57 -9.14
C TRP A 102 -34.84 20.03 -7.80
N GLN A 103 -35.55 20.85 -7.02
CA GLN A 103 -36.02 20.47 -5.69
C GLN A 103 -36.81 19.14 -5.71
N TRP A 104 -37.69 18.95 -6.69
CA TRP A 104 -38.46 17.72 -6.87
C TRP A 104 -37.58 16.48 -7.12
N TYR A 105 -36.45 16.63 -7.79
CA TYR A 105 -35.48 15.55 -8.00
C TYR A 105 -34.67 15.30 -6.72
N LEU A 106 -34.21 16.36 -6.07
CA LEU A 106 -33.43 16.28 -4.83
C LEU A 106 -34.22 15.67 -3.67
N ASP A 107 -35.53 15.91 -3.60
CA ASP A 107 -36.44 15.30 -2.63
C ASP A 107 -36.68 13.81 -2.91
N ALA A 108 -36.59 13.39 -4.18
CA ALA A 108 -36.70 11.99 -4.57
C ALA A 108 -35.40 11.21 -4.33
N LEU A 109 -34.24 11.86 -4.24
CA LEU A 109 -32.97 11.17 -3.93
C LEU A 109 -32.96 10.60 -2.50
N PRO A 110 -32.14 9.57 -2.22
CA PRO A 110 -31.85 9.14 -0.86
C PRO A 110 -31.38 10.32 0.00
N GLN A 111 -31.99 10.47 1.17
CA GLN A 111 -31.67 11.59 2.06
C GLN A 111 -30.43 11.33 2.93
N ALA A 112 -30.03 10.07 3.08
CA ALA A 112 -28.79 9.65 3.73
C ALA A 112 -27.92 8.90 2.72
N GLY A 113 -26.60 9.01 2.89
CA GLY A 113 -25.66 8.15 2.17
C GLY A 113 -25.65 6.76 2.79
N VAL A 114 -25.53 5.74 1.94
CA VAL A 114 -25.62 4.31 2.34
C VAL A 114 -24.36 3.53 1.99
N ASN A 115 -23.43 4.15 1.27
CA ASN A 115 -22.16 3.50 0.91
C ASN A 115 -21.14 3.59 2.05
N ALA A 116 -20.01 2.92 1.84
CA ALA A 116 -18.97 2.78 2.86
C ALA A 116 -18.46 4.10 3.47
N LEU A 117 -18.61 5.23 2.78
CA LEU A 117 -18.24 6.57 3.29
C LEU A 117 -19.15 7.06 4.45
N HIS A 118 -20.28 6.39 4.66
CA HIS A 118 -21.30 6.72 5.66
C HIS A 118 -21.48 5.62 6.72
N PHE A 119 -20.61 4.61 6.72
CA PHE A 119 -20.64 3.54 7.71
C PHE A 119 -20.42 4.09 9.13
N ASP A 120 -21.10 3.47 10.08
CA ASP A 120 -20.93 3.84 11.49
C ASP A 120 -19.61 3.30 12.04
N GLU A 121 -19.30 3.64 13.30
CA GLU A 121 -18.06 3.20 13.93
C GLU A 121 -17.95 1.67 14.01
N ARG A 122 -19.05 0.94 14.17
CA ARG A 122 -19.04 -0.52 14.22
C ARG A 122 -18.70 -1.10 12.85
N ASP A 123 -19.35 -0.60 11.81
CA ASP A 123 -19.12 -1.04 10.44
C ASP A 123 -17.71 -0.68 9.97
N MET A 124 -17.21 0.52 10.32
CA MET A 124 -15.83 0.92 10.04
C MET A 124 -14.81 0.08 10.81
N ASN A 125 -15.11 -0.30 12.07
CA ASN A 125 -14.27 -1.23 12.83
C ASN A 125 -14.23 -2.63 12.20
N ALA A 126 -15.32 -3.07 11.57
CA ALA A 126 -15.34 -4.34 10.83
C ALA A 126 -14.53 -4.25 9.52
N LEU A 127 -14.38 -3.05 8.96
CA LEU A 127 -13.56 -2.78 7.78
C LEU A 127 -12.11 -2.42 8.11
N THR A 128 -11.75 -2.25 9.40
CA THR A 128 -10.38 -1.99 9.83
C THR A 128 -9.45 -3.02 9.20
N SER A 129 -8.30 -2.56 8.72
CA SER A 129 -7.26 -3.41 8.14
C SER A 129 -7.61 -4.05 6.77
N THR A 130 -8.81 -3.81 6.23
CA THR A 130 -9.20 -4.23 4.87
C THR A 130 -8.84 -3.16 3.80
N PRO A 131 -8.67 -3.53 2.51
CA PRO A 131 -8.49 -2.57 1.42
C PRO A 131 -9.65 -1.60 1.27
N LEU A 132 -10.88 -2.09 1.52
CA LEU A 132 -12.08 -1.27 1.51
C LEU A 132 -12.04 -0.21 2.61
N GLY A 133 -11.68 -0.59 3.85
CA GLY A 133 -11.50 0.35 4.96
C GLY A 133 -10.47 1.43 4.64
N ARG A 134 -9.28 1.03 4.13
CA ARG A 134 -8.24 1.99 3.72
C ARG A 134 -8.69 2.93 2.61
N ALA A 135 -9.40 2.41 1.60
CA ALA A 135 -9.94 3.21 0.51
C ALA A 135 -10.97 4.23 1.02
N VAL A 136 -11.85 3.83 1.94
CA VAL A 136 -12.83 4.70 2.60
C VAL A 136 -12.13 5.82 3.37
N GLU A 137 -11.16 5.49 4.22
CA GLU A 137 -10.42 6.48 5.00
C GLU A 137 -9.65 7.46 4.11
N ALA A 138 -8.92 6.97 3.10
CA ALA A 138 -8.19 7.79 2.15
C ALA A 138 -9.15 8.74 1.40
N LYS A 139 -10.33 8.24 1.00
CA LYS A 139 -11.36 9.05 0.35
C LYS A 139 -11.95 10.09 1.29
N LEU A 140 -12.24 9.75 2.54
CA LEU A 140 -12.73 10.71 3.54
C LEU A 140 -11.70 11.83 3.79
N ARG A 141 -10.41 11.49 3.89
CA ARG A 141 -9.32 12.49 3.96
C ARG A 141 -9.29 13.38 2.72
N GLN A 142 -9.45 12.81 1.52
CA GLN A 142 -9.52 13.58 0.28
C GLN A 142 -10.71 14.54 0.26
N LEU A 143 -11.91 14.07 0.60
CA LEU A 143 -13.12 14.89 0.63
C LEU A 143 -13.00 16.01 1.65
N HIS A 144 -12.41 15.75 2.82
CA HIS A 144 -12.14 16.78 3.82
C HIS A 144 -11.22 17.86 3.28
N ARG A 145 -10.09 17.48 2.65
CA ARG A 145 -9.16 18.46 2.04
C ARG A 145 -9.85 19.31 0.98
N GLN A 146 -10.60 18.67 0.07
CA GLN A 146 -11.36 19.38 -0.97
C GLN A 146 -12.35 20.37 -0.35
N TYR A 147 -13.16 19.91 0.59
CA TYR A 147 -14.13 20.76 1.26
C TYR A 147 -13.47 21.95 1.98
N SER A 148 -12.35 21.73 2.66
CA SER A 148 -11.59 22.79 3.32
C SER A 148 -11.09 23.87 2.36
N CYS A 149 -10.79 23.54 1.10
CA CYS A 149 -10.38 24.54 0.09
C CYS A 149 -11.52 25.51 -0.25
N PHE A 150 -12.75 25.03 -0.43
CA PHE A 150 -13.86 25.86 -0.93
C PHE A 150 -14.93 26.22 0.12
N MET A 151 -14.80 25.77 1.38
CA MET A 151 -15.82 26.02 2.42
C MET A 151 -16.08 27.51 2.67
N ALA A 152 -15.04 28.35 2.64
CA ALA A 152 -15.19 29.79 2.83
C ALA A 152 -15.98 30.45 1.68
N THR A 153 -15.79 29.93 0.46
CA THR A 153 -16.51 30.37 -0.75
C THR A 153 -17.98 29.98 -0.67
N LEU A 154 -18.30 28.77 -0.24
CA LEU A 154 -19.68 28.32 -0.01
C LEU A 154 -20.39 29.13 1.07
N GLU A 155 -19.75 29.40 2.19
CA GLU A 155 -20.35 30.19 3.29
C GLU A 155 -20.62 31.64 2.87
N ARG A 156 -19.69 32.27 2.15
CA ARG A 156 -19.88 33.62 1.60
C ARG A 156 -21.04 33.66 0.60
N TRP A 157 -21.11 32.67 -0.29
CA TRP A 157 -22.21 32.54 -1.25
C TRP A 157 -23.56 32.39 -0.56
N LYS A 158 -23.63 31.54 0.47
CA LYS A 158 -24.84 31.32 1.26
C LYS A 158 -25.33 32.62 1.93
N GLN A 159 -24.42 33.38 2.53
CA GLN A 159 -24.73 34.67 3.16
C GLN A 159 -25.25 35.70 2.14
N ASN A 160 -24.60 35.81 0.99
CA ASN A 160 -24.95 36.79 -0.05
C ASN A 160 -26.26 36.45 -0.78
N SER A 161 -26.55 35.16 -0.94
CA SER A 161 -27.70 34.69 -1.71
C SER A 161 -28.95 34.51 -0.84
N GLY A 162 -28.85 34.64 0.49
CA GLY A 162 -29.96 34.43 1.42
C GLY A 162 -30.47 32.98 1.46
N VAL A 163 -29.61 32.02 1.13
CA VAL A 163 -29.97 30.61 0.98
C VAL A 163 -30.06 29.92 2.35
N GLY A 164 -31.18 29.25 2.63
CA GLY A 164 -31.47 28.70 3.96
C GLY A 164 -30.85 27.32 4.26
N GLY A 165 -30.47 26.55 3.24
CA GLY A 165 -29.98 25.17 3.41
C GLY A 165 -28.54 25.06 3.95
N SER A 166 -28.17 23.85 4.36
CA SER A 166 -26.81 23.55 4.86
C SER A 166 -25.83 23.33 3.71
N VAL A 167 -24.61 23.87 3.85
CA VAL A 167 -23.47 23.64 2.93
C VAL A 167 -22.31 22.94 3.65
N SER A 168 -22.62 22.14 4.67
CA SER A 168 -21.63 21.46 5.53
C SER A 168 -20.85 20.35 4.82
N PHE A 169 -19.75 19.91 5.44
CA PHE A 169 -19.00 18.73 4.99
C PHE A 169 -19.88 17.49 4.83
N GLU A 170 -20.79 17.24 5.78
CA GLU A 170 -21.72 16.10 5.69
C GLU A 170 -22.63 16.17 4.46
N MET A 171 -23.05 17.38 4.07
CA MET A 171 -23.83 17.58 2.84
C MET A 171 -22.99 17.38 1.58
N TYR A 172 -21.71 17.77 1.61
CA TYR A 172 -20.78 17.50 0.51
C TYR A 172 -20.49 16.00 0.37
N LYS A 173 -20.28 15.29 1.49
CA LYS A 173 -20.12 13.84 1.54
C LYS A 173 -21.34 13.11 0.99
N TRP A 174 -22.54 13.53 1.39
CA TRP A 174 -23.81 13.04 0.83
C TRP A 174 -23.89 13.27 -0.68
N ALA A 175 -23.61 14.48 -1.15
CA ALA A 175 -23.67 14.80 -2.58
C ALA A 175 -22.70 13.93 -3.38
N HIS A 176 -21.49 13.70 -2.87
CA HIS A 176 -20.52 12.81 -3.49
C HIS A 176 -21.00 11.35 -3.51
N ALA A 177 -21.64 10.85 -2.44
CA ALA A 177 -22.22 9.51 -2.41
C ALA A 177 -23.36 9.33 -3.43
N ILE A 178 -24.19 10.36 -3.65
CA ILE A 178 -25.20 10.36 -4.72
C ILE A 178 -24.53 10.23 -6.09
N VAL A 179 -23.49 11.03 -6.37
CA VAL A 179 -22.81 10.96 -7.67
C VAL A 179 -22.18 9.58 -7.90
N LEU A 180 -21.52 9.01 -6.90
CA LEU A 180 -20.92 7.67 -7.02
C LEU A 180 -21.94 6.58 -7.31
N SER A 181 -23.10 6.62 -6.64
CA SER A 181 -24.10 5.55 -6.75
C SER A 181 -25.05 5.68 -7.94
N ARG A 182 -25.13 6.85 -8.59
CA ARG A 182 -26.21 7.18 -9.55
C ARG A 182 -25.77 7.83 -10.86
N ALA A 183 -24.56 8.36 -10.94
CA ALA A 183 -24.10 8.95 -12.19
C ALA A 183 -23.76 7.85 -13.19
N ILE A 184 -24.17 8.04 -14.45
CA ILE A 184 -23.89 7.10 -15.54
C ILE A 184 -23.11 7.79 -16.66
N SER A 185 -22.41 7.00 -17.47
CA SER A 185 -21.82 7.47 -18.72
C SER A 185 -22.84 7.44 -19.86
N LEU A 186 -22.74 8.43 -20.75
CA LEU A 186 -23.66 8.63 -21.88
C LEU A 186 -23.02 8.34 -23.25
N HIS A 187 -21.93 7.57 -23.30
CA HIS A 187 -21.31 7.20 -24.58
C HIS A 187 -22.32 6.49 -25.51
N SER A 188 -22.39 6.95 -26.76
CA SER A 188 -23.25 6.37 -27.79
C SER A 188 -22.71 5.01 -28.24
N PHE A 189 -23.51 3.94 -28.15
CA PHE A 189 -23.21 2.64 -28.77
C PHE A 189 -23.14 2.69 -30.31
N ALA A 190 -23.53 3.80 -30.92
CA ALA A 190 -23.48 4.00 -32.36
C ALA A 190 -22.42 5.05 -32.69
N GLU A 191 -21.14 4.67 -32.66
CA GLU A 191 -20.21 5.23 -33.62
C GLU A 191 -20.68 4.76 -35.00
N THR A 192 -21.33 5.66 -35.75
CA THR A 192 -21.46 5.45 -37.18
C THR A 192 -20.05 5.30 -37.74
N SER A 193 -19.81 4.26 -38.53
CA SER A 193 -18.51 3.88 -39.11
C SER A 193 -17.78 4.96 -39.93
N ASP A 194 -18.28 6.20 -39.98
CA ASP A 194 -17.64 7.34 -40.63
C ASP A 194 -17.22 8.51 -39.69
N GLY A 195 -17.52 8.45 -38.38
CA GLY A 195 -17.08 9.46 -37.40
C GLY A 195 -17.56 10.91 -37.63
N SER A 196 -18.56 11.14 -38.50
CA SER A 196 -18.88 12.50 -38.99
C SER A 196 -19.71 13.38 -38.04
N ARG A 197 -20.15 12.89 -36.88
CA ARG A 197 -20.96 13.70 -35.93
C ARG A 197 -20.61 13.41 -34.46
N PRO A 198 -20.22 14.43 -33.67
CA PRO A 198 -19.93 14.24 -32.25
C PRO A 198 -21.20 13.90 -31.46
N PRO A 199 -21.10 13.09 -30.38
CA PRO A 199 -22.22 12.77 -29.52
C PRO A 199 -22.88 14.04 -28.96
N PRO A 200 -24.21 14.06 -28.76
CA PRO A 200 -24.95 15.27 -28.40
C PRO A 200 -24.57 15.85 -27.02
N HIS A 201 -23.96 15.05 -26.15
CA HIS A 201 -23.43 15.47 -24.85
C HIS A 201 -21.89 15.52 -24.80
N GLY A 202 -21.21 15.38 -25.94
CA GLY A 202 -19.76 15.25 -26.02
C GLY A 202 -19.25 13.96 -25.36
N ASP A 203 -17.94 13.92 -25.10
CA ASP A 203 -17.31 12.90 -24.26
C ASP A 203 -17.66 13.23 -22.81
N CYS A 204 -18.76 12.63 -22.34
CA CYS A 204 -19.28 12.82 -20.98
C CYS A 204 -19.12 11.52 -20.19
N ASP A 205 -18.21 11.55 -19.23
CA ASP A 205 -17.92 10.39 -18.38
C ASP A 205 -19.01 10.15 -17.35
N LYS A 206 -19.64 11.24 -16.83
CA LYS A 206 -20.67 11.16 -15.78
C LYS A 206 -21.81 12.16 -15.97
N ALA A 207 -23.03 11.66 -15.84
CA ALA A 207 -24.26 12.45 -15.81
C ALA A 207 -25.28 11.89 -14.80
N LEU A 208 -26.04 12.79 -14.16
CA LEU A 208 -27.23 12.43 -13.37
C LEU A 208 -28.47 12.61 -14.22
N LEU A 209 -29.35 11.61 -14.21
CA LEU A 209 -30.55 11.58 -15.03
C LEU A 209 -31.76 11.28 -14.13
N PRO A 210 -32.58 12.29 -13.82
CA PRO A 210 -33.80 12.09 -13.05
C PRO A 210 -34.65 10.98 -13.67
N TYR A 211 -35.19 10.11 -12.82
CA TYR A 211 -36.00 8.93 -13.17
C TYR A 211 -35.20 7.71 -13.61
N LEU A 212 -34.11 7.89 -14.37
CA LEU A 212 -33.27 6.78 -14.82
C LEU A 212 -32.55 6.12 -13.64
N ASP A 213 -32.12 6.94 -12.68
CA ASP A 213 -31.45 6.52 -11.44
C ASP A 213 -32.39 5.84 -10.42
N MET A 214 -33.63 5.52 -10.80
CA MET A 214 -34.61 4.78 -9.99
C MET A 214 -34.66 3.28 -10.33
N PHE A 215 -34.03 2.86 -11.43
CA PHE A 215 -33.95 1.45 -11.83
C PHE A 215 -32.83 0.75 -11.06
N ASN A 216 -33.16 -0.35 -10.37
CA ASN A 216 -32.20 -1.12 -9.57
C ASN A 216 -31.30 -2.03 -10.44
N HIS A 217 -30.24 -2.56 -9.81
CA HIS A 217 -29.33 -3.51 -10.45
C HIS A 217 -29.92 -4.93 -10.54
N ASN A 218 -29.71 -5.60 -11.66
CA ASN A 218 -29.82 -7.05 -11.79
C ASN A 218 -28.78 -7.58 -12.79
N SER A 219 -28.20 -8.76 -12.52
CA SER A 219 -27.31 -9.47 -13.45
C SER A 219 -28.02 -9.90 -14.74
N HIS A 220 -29.36 -9.96 -14.72
CA HIS A 220 -30.22 -10.22 -15.86
C HIS A 220 -31.11 -8.99 -16.11
N PRO A 221 -30.56 -7.93 -16.75
CA PRO A 221 -31.28 -6.67 -16.91
C PRO A 221 -32.52 -6.83 -17.78
N SER A 222 -33.61 -6.18 -17.40
CA SER A 222 -34.88 -6.17 -18.13
C SER A 222 -35.15 -4.85 -18.85
N ALA A 223 -34.23 -3.88 -18.73
CA ALA A 223 -34.25 -2.62 -19.44
C ALA A 223 -32.82 -2.17 -19.83
N PHE A 224 -32.74 -1.25 -20.78
CA PHE A 224 -31.50 -0.56 -21.20
C PHE A 224 -31.85 0.88 -21.62
N TRP A 225 -30.85 1.74 -21.76
CA TRP A 225 -31.05 3.11 -22.23
C TRP A 225 -30.33 3.37 -23.56
N THR A 226 -30.83 4.37 -24.29
CA THR A 226 -30.25 4.88 -25.53
C THR A 226 -30.22 6.40 -25.50
N VAL A 227 -29.23 7.00 -26.16
CA VAL A 227 -29.13 8.45 -26.32
C VAL A 227 -29.56 8.81 -27.74
N SER A 228 -30.55 9.69 -27.85
CA SER A 228 -31.07 10.19 -29.13
C SER A 228 -30.23 11.35 -29.64
N ASN A 229 -30.30 11.63 -30.95
CA ASN A 229 -29.56 12.72 -31.60
C ASN A 229 -29.85 14.13 -31.04
N ASP A 230 -31.01 14.31 -30.41
CA ASP A 230 -31.39 15.57 -29.74
C ASP A 230 -30.89 15.67 -28.29
N GLY A 231 -30.07 14.70 -27.84
CA GLY A 231 -29.57 14.60 -26.48
C GLY A 231 -30.57 14.01 -25.47
N SER A 232 -31.79 13.63 -25.89
CA SER A 232 -32.70 12.93 -24.98
C SER A 232 -32.25 11.49 -24.71
N VAL A 233 -32.49 11.00 -23.50
CA VAL A 233 -32.19 9.63 -23.10
C VAL A 233 -33.49 8.83 -22.98
N CYS A 234 -33.59 7.72 -23.69
CA CYS A 234 -34.77 6.86 -23.73
C CYS A 234 -34.46 5.52 -23.06
N VAL A 235 -35.36 5.05 -22.20
CA VAL A 235 -35.30 3.71 -21.60
C VAL A 235 -36.18 2.77 -22.39
N CYS A 236 -35.64 1.62 -22.77
CA CYS A 236 -36.32 0.59 -23.54
C CYS A 236 -36.33 -0.74 -22.75
N ALA A 237 -37.35 -1.55 -22.97
CA ALA A 237 -37.39 -2.92 -22.45
C ALA A 237 -36.40 -3.81 -23.21
N SER A 238 -35.73 -4.74 -22.51
CA SER A 238 -34.86 -5.75 -23.15
C SER A 238 -35.65 -7.03 -23.49
N ASN A 239 -35.24 -7.73 -24.55
CA ASN A 239 -35.77 -9.05 -24.92
C ASN A 239 -35.14 -10.16 -24.05
N CYS A 240 -35.25 -10.10 -22.73
CA CYS A 240 -34.68 -11.13 -21.86
C CYS A 240 -35.62 -12.34 -21.71
N SER A 241 -35.06 -13.53 -21.96
CA SER A 241 -35.73 -14.84 -21.92
C SER A 241 -36.05 -15.35 -20.50
N SER A 242 -35.66 -14.59 -19.47
CA SER A 242 -35.92 -14.87 -18.06
C SER A 242 -37.25 -14.23 -17.65
N GLY A 243 -38.24 -15.08 -17.35
CA GLY A 243 -39.58 -14.65 -16.97
C GLY A 243 -39.62 -13.76 -15.71
N PRO A 244 -40.74 -13.04 -15.50
CA PRO A 244 -40.88 -12.01 -14.48
C PRO A 244 -40.74 -12.52 -13.04
N ARG A 245 -40.06 -11.73 -12.19
CA ARG A 245 -40.04 -11.92 -10.73
C ARG A 245 -41.33 -11.38 -10.10
N ILE A 246 -41.98 -12.18 -9.25
CA ILE A 246 -43.25 -11.87 -8.57
C ILE A 246 -42.95 -11.20 -7.22
N CYS A 247 -43.40 -9.97 -7.00
CA CYS A 247 -43.42 -9.39 -5.65
C CYS A 247 -44.60 -9.94 -4.83
N ALA A 248 -44.31 -10.40 -3.61
CA ALA A 248 -45.32 -10.92 -2.70
C ALA A 248 -46.21 -9.80 -2.13
N ALA A 249 -47.50 -10.13 -2.02
CA ALA A 249 -48.64 -9.40 -1.43
C ALA A 249 -49.39 -8.39 -2.32
N GLY A 250 -50.42 -8.88 -3.02
CA GLY A 250 -51.64 -8.13 -3.36
C GLY A 250 -51.73 -7.50 -4.75
N GLN A 251 -50.60 -7.15 -5.38
CA GLN A 251 -50.55 -6.71 -6.78
C GLN A 251 -49.41 -7.43 -7.51
N GLU A 252 -49.73 -8.07 -8.64
CA GLU A 252 -48.75 -8.78 -9.47
C GLU A 252 -47.95 -7.78 -10.34
N LEU A 253 -46.84 -7.28 -9.80
CA LEU A 253 -45.91 -6.36 -10.46
C LEU A 253 -44.57 -7.05 -10.76
N ILE A 254 -43.89 -6.59 -11.81
CA ILE A 254 -42.57 -7.03 -12.29
C ILE A 254 -41.61 -5.87 -12.16
N GLU A 255 -40.47 -6.06 -11.51
CA GLU A 255 -39.42 -5.04 -11.43
C GLU A 255 -38.62 -4.94 -12.74
N LEU A 256 -38.34 -3.70 -13.14
CA LEU A 256 -37.47 -3.37 -14.26
C LEU A 256 -36.11 -2.93 -13.73
N CYS A 257 -35.06 -3.59 -14.21
CA CYS A 257 -33.70 -3.44 -13.70
C CYS A 257 -32.69 -3.20 -14.82
N PHE A 258 -31.63 -2.46 -14.50
CA PHE A 258 -30.43 -2.32 -15.32
C PHE A 258 -29.33 -3.26 -14.86
N SER A 259 -28.33 -3.46 -15.72
CA SER A 259 -27.03 -3.96 -15.26
C SER A 259 -26.16 -2.75 -14.98
N TYR A 260 -25.59 -2.66 -13.78
CA TYR A 260 -24.62 -1.61 -13.48
C TYR A 260 -23.19 -2.07 -13.84
N GLY A 261 -23.06 -3.25 -14.46
CA GLY A 261 -21.79 -3.85 -14.86
C GLY A 261 -21.29 -4.94 -13.92
N HIS A 262 -20.20 -5.58 -14.33
CA HIS A 262 -19.48 -6.60 -13.55
C HIS A 262 -18.52 -5.90 -12.59
N LYS A 263 -18.73 -6.07 -11.28
CA LYS A 263 -17.98 -5.38 -10.23
C LYS A 263 -17.70 -6.32 -9.04
N PRO A 264 -16.56 -6.17 -8.35
CA PRO A 264 -16.31 -6.87 -7.11
C PRO A 264 -17.19 -6.34 -5.97
N ASN A 265 -17.38 -7.14 -4.92
CA ASN A 265 -18.16 -6.77 -3.74
C ASN A 265 -17.59 -5.54 -3.02
N THR A 266 -16.26 -5.36 -3.07
CA THR A 266 -15.60 -4.18 -2.52
C THR A 266 -16.06 -2.89 -3.20
N GLU A 267 -16.23 -2.88 -4.52
CA GLU A 267 -16.72 -1.73 -5.27
C GLU A 267 -18.23 -1.52 -5.07
N TRP A 268 -19.01 -2.60 -4.99
CA TRP A 268 -20.45 -2.53 -4.68
C TRP A 268 -20.72 -1.81 -3.35
N ILE A 269 -20.01 -2.19 -2.29
CA ILE A 269 -20.15 -1.55 -0.97
C ILE A 269 -19.61 -0.11 -1.00
N TYR A 270 -18.48 0.11 -1.66
CA TYR A 270 -17.82 1.41 -1.69
C TYR A 270 -18.61 2.48 -2.44
N GLU A 271 -19.16 2.14 -3.61
CA GLU A 271 -19.86 3.10 -4.46
C GLU A 271 -21.37 3.13 -4.20
N TYR A 272 -22.00 1.96 -4.14
CA TYR A 272 -23.47 1.82 -4.17
C TYR A 272 -24.08 1.53 -2.79
N GLY A 273 -23.34 0.92 -1.87
CA GLY A 273 -23.80 0.62 -0.52
C GLY A 273 -24.72 -0.59 -0.41
N PHE A 274 -24.64 -1.55 -1.33
CA PHE A 274 -25.33 -2.84 -1.24
C PHE A 274 -24.43 -3.97 -1.75
N LEU A 275 -24.82 -5.23 -1.50
CA LEU A 275 -24.16 -6.43 -2.02
C LEU A 275 -25.14 -7.26 -2.86
N PRO A 276 -24.80 -7.64 -4.10
CA PRO A 276 -25.58 -8.61 -4.84
C PRO A 276 -25.51 -9.99 -4.15
N PRO A 277 -26.64 -10.72 -4.00
CA PRO A 277 -26.67 -11.97 -3.25
C PRO A 277 -25.83 -13.12 -3.83
N ASP A 278 -25.56 -13.12 -5.14
CA ASP A 278 -24.73 -14.13 -5.84
C ASP A 278 -23.81 -13.42 -6.86
N ASN A 279 -22.79 -12.71 -6.38
CA ASN A 279 -21.86 -11.98 -7.26
C ASN A 279 -20.79 -12.91 -7.84
N SER A 280 -21.01 -13.44 -9.05
CA SER A 280 -20.03 -14.25 -9.79
C SER A 280 -18.79 -13.49 -10.26
N HIS A 281 -18.76 -12.17 -10.08
CA HIS A 281 -17.65 -11.29 -10.45
C HIS A 281 -16.91 -10.75 -9.23
N ASP A 282 -17.07 -11.40 -8.06
CA ASP A 282 -16.34 -10.99 -6.88
C ASP A 282 -14.84 -11.24 -7.05
N ALA A 283 -14.06 -10.22 -6.71
CA ALA A 283 -12.62 -10.20 -6.88
C ALA A 283 -11.98 -9.19 -5.93
N TRP A 284 -10.71 -9.40 -5.64
CA TRP A 284 -9.95 -8.57 -4.71
C TRP A 284 -8.86 -7.81 -5.46
N PRO A 285 -8.73 -6.49 -5.28
CA PRO A 285 -7.67 -5.73 -5.93
C PRO A 285 -6.32 -6.06 -5.28
N TYR A 286 -5.36 -6.48 -6.11
CA TYR A 286 -3.95 -6.64 -5.74
C TYR A 286 -3.12 -5.58 -6.47
N PHE A 287 -2.51 -4.67 -5.73
CA PHE A 287 -1.65 -3.64 -6.32
C PHE A 287 -0.31 -4.25 -6.72
N VAL A 288 0.09 -4.01 -7.97
CA VAL A 288 1.32 -4.54 -8.53
C VAL A 288 2.34 -3.42 -8.57
N GLU A 289 3.42 -3.57 -7.80
CA GLU A 289 4.51 -2.60 -7.78
C GLU A 289 5.47 -2.89 -8.96
N PRO A 290 5.69 -1.92 -9.88
CA PRO A 290 6.69 -2.09 -10.93
C PRO A 290 8.10 -2.06 -10.31
N LEU A 291 8.85 -3.16 -10.44
CA LEU A 291 10.22 -3.27 -9.93
C LEU A 291 11.25 -2.90 -11.02
N GLY A 292 12.44 -2.44 -10.67
CA GLY A 292 13.53 -2.15 -11.63
C GLY A 292 14.24 -0.83 -11.34
N SER A 293 15.13 -0.40 -12.26
CA SER A 293 15.75 0.93 -12.22
C SER A 293 14.68 2.04 -12.26
N PRO A 294 14.94 3.22 -11.67
CA PRO A 294 14.01 4.34 -11.72
C PRO A 294 13.52 4.67 -13.14
N GLU A 295 14.42 4.59 -14.13
CA GLU A 295 14.12 4.82 -15.53
C GLU A 295 13.17 3.74 -16.09
N LEU A 296 13.39 2.47 -15.77
CA LEU A 296 12.52 1.37 -16.18
C LEU A 296 11.15 1.44 -15.49
N VAL A 297 11.11 1.81 -14.21
CA VAL A 297 9.86 2.01 -13.47
C VAL A 297 9.04 3.14 -14.08
N GLU A 298 9.67 4.26 -14.45
CA GLU A 298 9.01 5.37 -15.16
C GLU A 298 8.43 4.90 -16.50
N ILE A 299 9.20 4.15 -17.29
CA ILE A 299 8.74 3.57 -18.57
C ILE A 299 7.55 2.62 -18.37
N LYS A 300 7.59 1.76 -17.34
CA LYS A 300 6.49 0.82 -17.03
C LYS A 300 5.22 1.56 -16.62
N LEU A 301 5.36 2.58 -15.77
CA LEU A 301 4.23 3.42 -15.36
C LEU A 301 3.65 4.17 -16.56
N MET A 302 4.50 4.68 -17.46
CA MET A 302 4.06 5.27 -18.73
C MET A 302 3.32 4.26 -19.61
N TRP A 303 3.82 3.04 -19.77
CA TRP A 303 3.12 2.02 -20.57
C TRP A 303 1.80 1.59 -19.95
N LEU A 304 1.74 1.41 -18.63
CA LEU A 304 0.49 1.14 -17.93
C LEU A 304 -0.52 2.29 -18.14
N GLN A 305 -0.06 3.54 -18.06
CA GLN A 305 -0.87 4.72 -18.33
C GLN A 305 -1.39 4.76 -19.78
N GLU A 306 -0.53 4.54 -20.77
CA GLU A 306 -0.90 4.49 -22.20
C GLU A 306 -1.88 3.35 -22.52
N LEU A 307 -1.74 2.22 -21.81
CA LEU A 307 -2.65 1.07 -21.94
C LEU A 307 -3.98 1.29 -21.19
N GLY A 308 -4.12 2.38 -20.43
CA GLY A 308 -5.29 2.62 -19.58
C GLY A 308 -5.45 1.56 -18.48
N LEU A 309 -4.33 0.95 -18.07
CA LEU A 309 -4.27 -0.11 -17.07
C LEU A 309 -3.74 0.45 -15.74
N PRO A 310 -4.49 0.31 -14.64
CA PRO A 310 -3.97 0.65 -13.32
C PRO A 310 -2.87 -0.35 -12.90
N PRO A 311 -1.92 0.04 -12.02
CA PRO A 311 -0.93 -0.87 -11.42
C PRO A 311 -1.60 -1.77 -10.36
N ARG A 312 -2.68 -2.46 -10.74
CA ARG A 312 -3.42 -3.41 -9.92
C ARG A 312 -4.01 -4.49 -10.81
N VAL A 313 -4.19 -5.68 -10.24
CA VAL A 313 -4.90 -6.81 -10.85
C VAL A 313 -6.06 -7.22 -9.97
N MET A 314 -7.15 -7.68 -10.58
CA MET A 314 -8.30 -8.21 -9.86
C MET A 314 -8.14 -9.72 -9.74
N LEU A 315 -8.06 -10.22 -8.50
CA LEU A 315 -7.91 -11.64 -8.23
C LEU A 315 -9.27 -12.23 -7.85
N PRO A 316 -9.86 -13.12 -8.66
CA PRO A 316 -11.11 -13.80 -8.32
C PRO A 316 -10.89 -14.78 -7.16
N ASP A 317 -11.95 -15.05 -6.40
CA ASP A 317 -11.90 -16.10 -5.37
C ASP A 317 -11.65 -17.47 -6.03
N PRO A 318 -10.58 -18.21 -5.66
CA PRO A 318 -10.32 -19.54 -6.20
C PRO A 318 -11.49 -20.52 -6.04
N ALA A 319 -12.37 -20.31 -5.04
CA ALA A 319 -13.54 -21.15 -4.80
C ALA A 319 -14.69 -20.92 -5.79
N THR A 320 -14.70 -19.79 -6.52
CA THR A 320 -15.72 -19.45 -7.52
C THR A 320 -15.32 -19.86 -8.95
N LEU A 321 -14.09 -20.37 -9.15
CA LEU A 321 -13.59 -20.82 -10.43
C LEU A 321 -14.13 -22.22 -10.79
N HIS A 322 -14.75 -22.35 -11.97
CA HIS A 322 -15.13 -23.64 -12.54
C HIS A 322 -13.98 -24.26 -13.35
N ASP A 323 -13.99 -25.60 -13.52
CA ASP A 323 -12.99 -26.34 -14.30
C ASP A 323 -12.85 -25.74 -15.72
N GLY A 324 -11.66 -25.17 -16.01
CA GLY A 324 -11.30 -24.64 -17.33
C GLY A 324 -11.36 -23.11 -17.50
N GLN A 325 -11.78 -22.33 -16.49
CA GLN A 325 -11.67 -20.87 -16.51
C GLN A 325 -10.28 -20.40 -16.04
N SER A 326 -9.68 -19.45 -16.78
CA SER A 326 -8.46 -18.76 -16.34
C SER A 326 -8.73 -17.94 -15.09
N CYS A 327 -7.84 -18.02 -14.10
CA CYS A 327 -7.90 -17.23 -12.86
C CYS A 327 -7.47 -15.76 -13.06
N ILE A 328 -6.92 -15.40 -14.22
CA ILE A 328 -6.36 -14.09 -14.52
C ILE A 328 -6.76 -13.72 -15.95
N ASP A 329 -7.36 -12.53 -16.14
CA ASP A 329 -7.71 -12.00 -17.46
C ASP A 329 -6.47 -11.46 -18.21
N SER A 330 -6.64 -11.12 -19.49
CA SER A 330 -5.53 -10.70 -20.36
C SER A 330 -4.87 -9.40 -19.88
N ALA A 331 -5.64 -8.49 -19.32
CA ALA A 331 -5.17 -7.21 -18.81
C ALA A 331 -4.34 -7.41 -17.54
N ALA A 332 -4.81 -8.22 -16.60
CA ALA A 332 -4.10 -8.57 -15.39
C ALA A 332 -2.80 -9.33 -15.68
N LEU A 333 -2.81 -10.24 -16.65
CA LEU A 333 -1.60 -10.93 -17.11
C LEU A 333 -0.59 -9.92 -17.68
N LEU A 334 -1.04 -8.94 -18.45
CA LEU A 334 -0.18 -7.89 -19.01
C LEU A 334 0.43 -6.99 -17.93
N VAL A 335 -0.35 -6.57 -16.94
CA VAL A 335 0.15 -5.79 -15.78
C VAL A 335 1.24 -6.58 -15.04
N LEU A 336 1.02 -7.87 -14.79
CA LEU A 336 2.01 -8.74 -14.14
C LEU A 336 3.27 -8.92 -14.99
N CYS A 337 3.12 -9.08 -16.31
CA CYS A 337 4.24 -9.17 -17.23
C CYS A 337 5.07 -7.88 -17.26
N LEU A 338 4.42 -6.72 -17.33
CA LEU A 338 5.09 -5.42 -17.30
C LEU A 338 5.82 -5.19 -15.98
N ALA A 339 5.19 -5.54 -14.86
CA ALA A 339 5.82 -5.43 -13.55
C ALA A 339 7.06 -6.31 -13.42
N ALA A 340 7.04 -7.52 -14.01
CA ALA A 340 8.12 -8.49 -13.95
C ALA A 340 9.29 -8.26 -14.92
N LEU A 341 9.24 -7.27 -15.82
CA LEU A 341 10.37 -6.91 -16.68
C LEU A 341 11.57 -6.44 -15.82
N ASP A 342 12.80 -6.84 -16.14
CA ASP A 342 13.98 -6.42 -15.37
C ASP A 342 14.98 -5.62 -16.21
N ASP A 343 15.91 -4.95 -15.54
CA ASP A 343 16.96 -4.14 -16.17
C ASP A 343 17.96 -4.98 -17.00
N THR A 344 18.00 -6.30 -16.79
CA THR A 344 18.90 -7.21 -17.54
C THR A 344 18.36 -7.59 -18.91
N SER A 345 17.14 -7.16 -19.22
CA SER A 345 16.51 -7.18 -20.55
C SER A 345 17.14 -6.15 -21.52
N ASP A 346 18.46 -5.92 -21.43
CA ASP A 346 19.17 -4.72 -21.89
C ASP A 346 19.54 -4.74 -23.39
N GLN A 347 18.60 -5.15 -24.23
CA GLN A 347 18.63 -4.88 -25.67
C GLN A 347 17.41 -4.06 -26.12
N PHE A 348 16.45 -3.80 -25.23
CA PHE A 348 15.09 -3.43 -25.58
C PHE A 348 14.77 -1.94 -25.49
N SER A 349 15.60 -1.11 -24.85
CA SER A 349 15.38 0.34 -24.73
C SER A 349 15.55 1.10 -26.06
N GLN A 350 16.25 0.53 -27.05
CA GLN A 350 16.55 1.20 -28.32
C GLN A 350 15.47 1.03 -29.40
N ASP A 351 14.65 -0.02 -29.35
CA ASP A 351 13.62 -0.28 -30.38
C ASP A 351 12.30 0.45 -30.10
N VAL A 352 12.02 0.83 -28.84
CA VAL A 352 10.73 1.42 -28.44
C VAL A 352 10.69 2.95 -28.62
N GLY A 353 11.84 3.61 -28.82
CA GLY A 353 11.94 5.04 -29.09
C GLY A 353 11.31 5.53 -30.40
N GLN A 354 10.57 4.68 -31.13
CA GLN A 354 9.88 5.02 -32.39
C GLN A 354 8.34 5.03 -32.31
N ILE A 355 7.73 4.85 -31.13
CA ILE A 355 6.28 4.97 -31.01
C ILE A 355 5.93 6.46 -30.79
N GLU A 356 5.41 7.12 -31.83
CA GLU A 356 4.96 8.51 -31.73
C GLU A 356 3.75 8.62 -30.79
N LEU A 357 3.91 9.46 -29.75
CA LEU A 357 2.94 9.74 -28.70
C LEU A 357 1.79 10.61 -29.23
N SER A 358 0.56 10.11 -29.19
CA SER A 358 -0.63 10.91 -29.43
C SER A 358 -1.55 10.96 -28.20
N SER A 359 -1.32 12.00 -27.38
CA SER A 359 -2.12 12.56 -26.26
C SER A 359 -2.45 11.68 -25.03
N PRO A 360 -2.25 12.19 -23.80
CA PRO A 360 -2.51 11.46 -22.57
C PRO A 360 -4.01 11.39 -22.22
N TYR A 361 -4.52 10.19 -22.02
CA TYR A 361 -5.85 9.92 -21.45
C TYR A 361 -5.75 9.77 -19.93
N PHE A 362 -6.52 10.54 -19.17
CA PHE A 362 -6.73 10.35 -17.72
C PHE A 362 -8.10 9.72 -17.49
N SER A 363 -8.17 8.66 -16.68
CA SER A 363 -9.42 8.25 -16.02
C SER A 363 -9.15 8.03 -14.54
N ILE A 364 -9.68 8.93 -13.71
CA ILE A 364 -9.94 8.68 -12.30
C ILE A 364 -11.46 8.62 -12.15
N GLY A 365 -11.99 7.41 -12.06
CA GLY A 365 -13.30 7.13 -11.46
C GLY A 365 -14.33 6.51 -12.39
N GLY A 366 -14.36 5.18 -12.42
CA GLY A 366 -15.62 4.41 -12.44
C GLY A 366 -16.43 4.45 -13.72
N ALA A 367 -15.87 3.92 -14.80
CA ALA A 367 -16.59 3.12 -15.80
C ALA A 367 -15.55 2.18 -16.43
N VAL A 368 -15.54 0.92 -16.01
CA VAL A 368 -14.80 -0.13 -16.71
C VAL A 368 -15.57 -0.36 -18.01
N MET A 369 -15.12 0.24 -19.11
CA MET A 369 -15.09 -0.55 -20.35
C MET A 369 -14.30 -1.81 -20.02
N ASP A 370 -14.81 -2.97 -20.41
CA ASP A 370 -14.16 -4.27 -20.23
C ASP A 370 -12.67 -4.10 -20.58
N ASP A 371 -11.76 -4.47 -19.67
CA ASP A 371 -10.32 -4.19 -19.85
C ASP A 371 -9.77 -4.86 -21.14
N ASP A 372 -10.48 -5.88 -21.64
CA ASP A 372 -10.28 -6.50 -22.95
C ASP A 372 -10.62 -5.57 -24.14
N GLU A 373 -11.58 -4.64 -24.02
CA GLU A 373 -11.93 -3.66 -25.06
C GLU A 373 -10.86 -2.57 -25.21
N LYS A 374 -10.14 -2.24 -24.13
CA LYS A 374 -8.96 -1.35 -24.17
C LYS A 374 -7.79 -2.00 -24.91
N LEU A 375 -7.57 -3.31 -24.73
CA LEU A 375 -6.54 -4.07 -25.43
C LEU A 375 -6.74 -4.11 -26.96
N VAL A 376 -7.99 -4.07 -27.42
CA VAL A 376 -8.33 -4.02 -28.87
C VAL A 376 -7.81 -2.73 -29.52
N ARG A 377 -7.74 -1.61 -28.78
CA ARG A 377 -7.32 -0.31 -29.31
C ARG A 377 -5.80 -0.11 -29.39
N VAL A 378 -5.01 -0.98 -28.73
CA VAL A 378 -3.52 -0.96 -28.74
C VAL A 378 -2.94 -2.34 -29.08
N SER A 379 -3.56 -3.03 -30.04
CA SER A 379 -3.32 -4.46 -30.35
C SER A 379 -1.86 -4.84 -30.65
N ALA A 380 -1.06 -3.93 -31.22
CA ALA A 380 0.35 -4.21 -31.54
C ALA A 380 1.24 -4.33 -30.29
N LEU A 381 1.04 -3.46 -29.28
CA LEU A 381 1.79 -3.47 -28.02
C LEU A 381 1.41 -4.67 -27.16
N ALA A 382 0.11 -4.99 -27.10
CA ALA A 382 -0.41 -6.17 -26.41
C ALA A 382 0.10 -7.48 -27.03
N GLN A 383 0.05 -7.61 -28.36
CA GLN A 383 0.59 -8.78 -29.07
C GLN A 383 2.11 -8.91 -28.90
N TRP A 384 2.84 -7.80 -28.86
CA TRP A 384 4.29 -7.77 -28.63
C TRP A 384 4.66 -8.25 -27.22
N ALA A 385 4.00 -7.70 -26.19
CA ALA A 385 4.25 -8.06 -24.79
C ALA A 385 3.93 -9.53 -24.53
N MET A 386 2.80 -10.04 -25.03
CA MET A 386 2.43 -11.45 -24.91
C MET A 386 3.41 -12.40 -25.64
N LYS A 387 3.87 -12.02 -26.84
CA LYS A 387 4.78 -12.85 -27.65
C LYS A 387 6.18 -12.96 -27.05
N HIS A 388 6.69 -11.90 -26.44
CA HIS A 388 8.06 -11.88 -25.89
C HIS A 388 8.15 -12.36 -24.44
N CYS A 389 7.11 -12.16 -23.62
CA CYS A 389 7.06 -12.74 -22.27
C CYS A 389 6.90 -14.27 -22.29
N ALA A 390 6.19 -14.84 -23.28
CA ALA A 390 6.01 -16.29 -23.42
C ALA A 390 7.32 -17.07 -23.63
N THR A 391 8.36 -16.42 -24.16
CA THR A 391 9.66 -17.07 -24.44
C THR A 391 10.56 -17.06 -23.20
N SER A 392 10.55 -15.95 -22.43
CA SER A 392 11.24 -15.85 -21.14
C SER A 392 10.59 -16.76 -20.09
N LEU A 393 9.25 -16.82 -20.06
CA LEU A 393 8.51 -17.77 -19.21
C LEU A 393 8.86 -19.22 -19.51
N ARG A 394 9.04 -19.62 -20.78
CA ARG A 394 9.39 -21.01 -21.13
C ARG A 394 10.79 -21.41 -20.67
N VAL A 395 11.75 -20.50 -20.71
CA VAL A 395 13.13 -20.74 -20.23
C VAL A 395 13.16 -20.78 -18.70
N GLN A 396 12.42 -19.88 -18.04
CA GLN A 396 12.27 -19.89 -16.58
C GLN A 396 11.46 -21.09 -16.09
N LEU A 397 10.40 -21.51 -16.78
CA LEU A 397 9.65 -22.75 -16.49
C LEU A 397 10.50 -24.01 -16.68
N LEU A 398 11.42 -24.02 -17.64
CA LEU A 398 12.34 -25.15 -17.84
C LEU A 398 13.41 -25.20 -16.74
N ALA A 399 13.95 -24.06 -16.33
CA ALA A 399 14.86 -23.94 -15.19
C ALA A 399 14.17 -24.29 -13.85
N MET A 400 12.91 -23.89 -13.68
CA MET A 400 12.08 -24.19 -12.51
C MET A 400 11.57 -25.63 -12.49
N ARG A 401 11.36 -26.29 -13.64
CA ARG A 401 11.09 -27.75 -13.70
C ARG A 401 12.26 -28.59 -13.19
N THR A 402 13.49 -28.12 -13.41
CA THR A 402 14.69 -28.70 -12.79
C THR A 402 14.78 -28.36 -11.29
N ALA A 403 14.30 -27.19 -10.86
CA ALA A 403 14.24 -26.81 -9.44
C ALA A 403 13.11 -27.50 -8.65
N ALA A 404 11.99 -27.83 -9.29
CA ALA A 404 10.84 -28.54 -8.70
C ALA A 404 11.13 -30.03 -8.42
N ARG A 405 12.30 -30.53 -8.83
CA ARG A 405 12.83 -31.83 -8.41
C ARG A 405 13.77 -31.74 -7.19
N LEU A 406 13.96 -30.55 -6.62
CA LEU A 406 14.81 -30.35 -5.46
C LEU A 406 14.04 -30.54 -4.16
N SER A 407 14.78 -31.10 -3.22
CA SER A 407 14.37 -31.74 -1.97
C SER A 407 13.62 -30.83 -0.99
N PRO A 408 13.11 -31.37 0.14
CA PRO A 408 12.42 -30.64 1.23
C PRO A 408 13.12 -29.36 1.75
N ALA A 409 14.39 -29.11 1.39
CA ALA A 409 15.13 -27.89 1.73
C ALA A 409 14.60 -26.61 1.06
N ALA A 410 13.87 -26.70 -0.07
CA ALA A 410 13.31 -25.52 -0.73
C ALA A 410 12.10 -24.92 0.04
N SER A 411 11.37 -25.74 0.80
CA SER A 411 10.27 -25.29 1.66
C SER A 411 10.75 -24.41 2.83
N GLN A 412 12.02 -24.54 3.21
CA GLN A 412 12.63 -23.75 4.28
C GLN A 412 12.98 -22.32 3.80
N HIS A 413 13.26 -22.14 2.51
CA HIS A 413 13.58 -20.83 1.93
C HIS A 413 12.34 -19.94 1.75
N VAL A 414 11.18 -20.48 1.35
CA VAL A 414 9.93 -19.69 1.23
C VAL A 414 9.41 -19.23 2.60
N GLN A 415 9.69 -19.97 3.68
CA GLN A 415 9.34 -19.54 5.05
C GLN A 415 10.26 -18.45 5.60
N ALA A 416 11.48 -18.33 5.09
CA ALA A 416 12.46 -17.33 5.52
C ALA A 416 12.17 -15.92 4.98
N TYR A 417 11.43 -15.80 3.87
CA TYR A 417 11.10 -14.50 3.25
C TYR A 417 9.97 -13.71 3.92
N LEU A 418 9.38 -14.22 4.99
CA LEU A 418 8.15 -13.66 5.58
C LEU A 418 8.25 -13.45 7.08
N LYS A 419 9.44 -13.13 7.61
CA LYS A 419 9.64 -12.81 9.03
C LYS A 419 10.71 -11.78 9.33
N ILE A 420 10.37 -10.83 10.22
CA ILE A 420 11.34 -10.21 11.12
C ILE A 420 11.65 -11.24 12.21
N GLU A 421 12.72 -12.01 12.03
CA GLU A 421 13.18 -12.99 13.02
C GLU A 421 14.07 -12.34 14.10
N ALA A 422 14.71 -11.23 13.74
CA ALA A 422 15.64 -10.53 14.60
C ALA A 422 15.21 -9.07 14.82
N LEU A 423 14.70 -8.75 16.01
CA LEU A 423 14.50 -7.38 16.45
C LEU A 423 15.54 -7.02 17.52
N PHE A 424 16.49 -6.19 17.13
CA PHE A 424 17.57 -5.70 17.98
C PHE A 424 17.21 -4.35 18.60
N GLY A 425 17.34 -4.20 19.91
CA GLY A 425 17.29 -2.91 20.58
C GLY A 425 18.65 -2.54 21.15
N TYR A 426 19.13 -1.31 20.93
CA TYR A 426 20.32 -0.82 21.63
C TYR A 426 19.97 -0.25 23.00
N THR A 427 20.83 -0.48 23.98
CA THR A 427 20.84 0.23 25.26
C THR A 427 22.25 0.55 25.73
N PHE A 428 22.41 1.64 26.47
CA PHE A 428 23.72 2.00 27.00
C PHE A 428 24.07 1.20 28.26
N GLU A 429 25.30 0.69 28.34
CA GLU A 429 25.91 0.14 29.55
C GLU A 429 26.03 1.22 30.64
N SER A 430 26.33 2.45 30.23
CA SER A 430 26.23 3.62 31.10
C SER A 430 24.77 4.06 31.22
N GLY A 431 24.18 3.91 32.40
CA GLY A 431 22.80 4.33 32.63
C GLY A 431 21.77 3.28 32.21
N ILE A 432 22.01 2.00 32.55
CA ILE A 432 21.04 0.93 32.33
C ILE A 432 19.73 1.23 33.08
N HIS A 433 18.67 1.45 32.31
CA HIS A 433 17.29 1.62 32.76
C HIS A 433 16.42 0.48 32.23
N ALA A 434 16.64 -0.73 32.75
CA ALA A 434 15.97 -1.96 32.29
C ALA A 434 14.43 -1.87 32.28
N GLN A 435 13.85 -1.03 33.16
CA GLN A 435 12.41 -0.79 33.23
C GLN A 435 11.84 -0.02 32.03
N ASN A 436 12.67 0.70 31.28
CA ASN A 436 12.27 1.48 30.11
C ASN A 436 12.48 0.71 28.80
N ILE A 437 12.90 -0.55 28.86
CA ILE A 437 13.14 -1.38 27.67
C ILE A 437 11.83 -2.11 27.31
N PRO A 438 11.33 -2.00 26.07
CA PRO A 438 10.15 -2.70 25.58
C PRO A 438 10.47 -4.17 25.29
N TRP A 439 10.66 -4.96 26.36
CA TRP A 439 11.14 -6.34 26.26
C TRP A 439 10.29 -7.27 25.39
N ASN A 440 8.98 -7.05 25.34
CA ASN A 440 8.06 -7.91 24.58
C ASN A 440 8.22 -7.76 23.06
N SER A 441 8.81 -6.65 22.63
CA SER A 441 9.01 -6.34 21.23
C SER A 441 10.36 -6.90 20.72
N LEU A 442 11.34 -7.12 21.62
CA LEU A 442 12.71 -7.47 21.24
C LEU A 442 12.98 -8.97 21.23
N THR A 443 13.84 -9.43 20.30
CA THR A 443 14.46 -10.76 20.36
C THR A 443 15.92 -10.70 20.81
N HIS A 444 16.57 -9.57 20.54
CA HIS A 444 17.96 -9.30 20.91
C HIS A 444 18.10 -7.90 21.51
N LEU A 445 19.00 -7.75 22.47
CA LEU A 445 19.43 -6.48 23.04
C LEU A 445 20.93 -6.31 22.83
N VAL A 446 21.35 -5.19 22.24
CA VAL A 446 22.75 -4.81 22.15
C VAL A 446 23.10 -3.88 23.30
N LEU A 447 24.10 -4.27 24.09
CA LEU A 447 24.56 -3.52 25.26
C LEU A 447 25.83 -2.74 24.93
N ALA A 448 25.68 -1.43 24.74
CA ALA A 448 26.69 -0.52 24.21
C ALA A 448 27.23 0.45 25.28
N PHE A 449 28.51 0.65 25.53
CA PHE A 449 29.66 -0.02 24.98
C PHE A 449 30.56 -0.46 26.11
N PHE A 450 31.02 -1.69 26.05
CA PHE A 450 32.11 -2.16 26.89
C PHE A 450 33.38 -1.37 26.54
N THR A 451 34.16 -1.05 27.56
CA THR A 451 35.39 -0.27 27.38
C THR A 451 36.52 -1.17 26.91
N VAL A 452 37.15 -0.81 25.80
CA VAL A 452 38.31 -1.50 25.23
C VAL A 452 39.54 -0.63 25.39
N ASP A 453 40.64 -1.20 25.90
CA ASP A 453 41.93 -0.51 25.95
C ASP A 453 42.79 -0.82 24.70
N PRO A 454 43.86 -0.03 24.42
CA PRO A 454 44.73 -0.27 23.27
C PRO A 454 45.47 -1.63 23.26
N ALA A 455 45.52 -2.35 24.39
CA ALA A 455 46.11 -3.68 24.49
C ALA A 455 45.11 -4.81 24.15
N GLY A 456 43.83 -4.47 23.96
CA GLY A 456 42.74 -5.40 23.70
C GLY A 456 42.05 -5.92 24.96
N SER A 457 42.21 -5.28 26.11
CA SER A 457 41.46 -5.65 27.33
C SER A 457 40.06 -5.03 27.31
N VAL A 458 39.05 -5.82 27.62
CA VAL A 458 37.64 -5.42 27.72
C VAL A 458 37.25 -5.30 29.19
N SER A 459 36.57 -4.21 29.54
CA SER A 459 36.06 -3.96 30.89
C SER A 459 34.66 -3.39 30.88
N SER A 460 33.89 -3.73 31.91
CA SER A 460 32.56 -3.18 32.19
C SER A 460 32.68 -2.01 33.16
N ARG A 461 31.90 -0.96 32.94
CA ARG A 461 31.74 0.18 33.86
C ARG A 461 30.94 -0.19 35.10
N ASN A 462 30.00 -1.13 35.00
CA ASN A 462 29.20 -1.60 36.12
C ASN A 462 28.79 -3.08 35.96
N SER A 463 29.68 -3.97 36.39
CA SER A 463 29.50 -5.42 36.25
C SER A 463 28.20 -5.95 36.86
N THR A 464 27.79 -5.42 38.02
CA THR A 464 26.55 -5.85 38.69
C THR A 464 25.31 -5.50 37.86
N LYS A 465 25.22 -4.25 37.36
CA LYS A 465 24.11 -3.82 36.50
C LYS A 465 24.05 -4.59 35.19
N VAL A 466 25.21 -4.93 34.62
CA VAL A 466 25.28 -5.78 33.42
C VAL A 466 24.68 -7.17 33.70
N GLN A 467 25.07 -7.82 34.79
CA GLN A 467 24.53 -9.14 35.15
C GLN A 467 23.02 -9.10 35.45
N GLU A 468 22.54 -8.06 36.12
CA GLU A 468 21.10 -7.84 36.37
C GLU A 468 20.33 -7.68 35.06
N LEU A 469 20.85 -6.90 34.11
CA LEU A 469 20.24 -6.69 32.80
C LEU A 469 20.19 -7.98 31.99
N VAL A 470 21.30 -8.72 31.92
CA VAL A 470 21.37 -10.01 31.20
C VAL A 470 20.36 -11.00 31.79
N SER A 471 20.32 -11.12 33.12
CA SER A 471 19.35 -12.00 33.80
C SER A 471 17.90 -11.58 33.50
N THR A 472 17.63 -10.28 33.46
CA THR A 472 16.31 -9.70 33.16
C THR A 472 15.87 -9.98 31.72
N ALA A 473 16.80 -9.87 30.78
CA ALA A 473 16.59 -10.14 29.36
C ALA A 473 16.34 -11.64 29.11
N HIS A 474 17.20 -12.51 29.66
CA HIS A 474 17.07 -13.96 29.55
C HIS A 474 15.78 -14.50 30.15
N ALA A 475 15.34 -13.97 31.28
CA ALA A 475 14.05 -14.31 31.89
C ALA A 475 12.85 -14.00 30.98
N ARG A 476 13.03 -13.15 29.97
CA ARG A 476 12.03 -12.78 28.96
C ARG A 476 12.31 -13.38 27.59
N GLY A 477 13.32 -14.25 27.47
CA GLY A 477 13.70 -14.86 26.19
C GLY A 477 14.47 -13.95 25.24
N VAL A 478 14.97 -12.80 25.72
CA VAL A 478 15.75 -11.85 24.92
C VAL A 478 17.24 -12.15 25.07
N LYS A 479 17.94 -12.32 23.95
CA LYS A 479 19.40 -12.52 23.94
C LYS A 479 20.14 -11.20 24.14
N VAL A 480 21.30 -11.22 24.80
CA VAL A 480 22.11 -10.00 25.03
C VAL A 480 23.47 -10.11 24.35
N VAL A 481 23.75 -9.19 23.45
CA VAL A 481 25.02 -9.08 22.72
C VAL A 481 25.80 -7.88 23.28
N GLY A 482 27.04 -8.10 23.72
CA GLY A 482 27.88 -7.01 24.24
C GLY A 482 28.59 -6.27 23.12
N SER A 483 28.40 -4.96 23.01
CA SER A 483 29.00 -4.15 21.96
C SER A 483 30.27 -3.43 22.40
N ILE A 484 31.24 -3.35 21.49
CA ILE A 484 32.48 -2.59 21.63
C ILE A 484 32.59 -1.59 20.48
N GLY A 485 33.21 -0.44 20.73
CA GLY A 485 33.39 0.60 19.73
C GLY A 485 32.43 1.77 19.91
N GLY A 486 31.66 2.06 18.87
CA GLY A 486 30.80 3.23 18.70
C GLY A 486 31.54 4.41 18.05
N ASP A 487 30.80 5.50 17.83
CA ASP A 487 31.32 6.73 17.23
C ASP A 487 32.57 7.30 17.96
N GLY A 488 33.40 8.02 17.20
CA GLY A 488 34.52 8.79 17.71
C GLY A 488 35.64 7.94 18.34
N ASP A 489 35.89 8.13 19.64
CA ASP A 489 37.02 7.51 20.35
C ASP A 489 36.90 5.98 20.42
N GLY A 490 35.68 5.43 20.43
CA GLY A 490 35.44 3.99 20.42
C GLY A 490 36.03 3.34 19.16
N SER A 491 35.61 3.82 17.99
CA SER A 491 36.10 3.34 16.69
C SER A 491 37.59 3.63 16.47
N ARG A 492 38.13 4.78 16.93
CA ARG A 492 39.59 5.04 16.91
C ARG A 492 40.38 4.01 17.72
N THR A 493 39.85 3.64 18.88
CA THR A 493 40.48 2.63 19.75
C THR A 493 40.39 1.24 19.11
N LEU A 494 39.24 0.87 18.54
CA LEU A 494 39.10 -0.39 17.79
C LEU A 494 40.06 -0.47 16.61
N ALA A 495 40.22 0.59 15.82
CA ALA A 495 41.18 0.64 14.72
C ALA A 495 42.61 0.31 15.19
N THR A 496 42.98 0.84 16.37
CA THR A 496 44.29 0.57 17.01
C THR A 496 44.41 -0.89 17.44
N VAL A 497 43.42 -1.42 18.15
CA VAL A 497 43.42 -2.79 18.67
C VAL A 497 43.37 -3.82 17.55
N LEU A 498 42.67 -3.53 16.45
CA LEU A 498 42.56 -4.45 15.31
C LEU A 498 43.84 -4.50 14.46
N SER A 499 44.77 -3.55 14.63
CA SER A 499 45.94 -3.39 13.74
C SER A 499 46.98 -4.51 13.82
N THR A 500 47.12 -5.20 14.96
CA THR A 500 48.12 -6.27 15.13
C THR A 500 47.50 -7.60 15.52
N ASN A 501 48.18 -8.70 15.18
CA ASN A 501 47.70 -10.04 15.53
C ASN A 501 47.61 -10.27 17.05
N ILE A 502 48.56 -9.68 17.80
CA ILE A 502 48.63 -9.81 19.25
C ILE A 502 47.42 -9.15 19.90
N THR A 503 47.15 -7.90 19.55
CA THR A 503 46.04 -7.13 20.11
C THR A 503 44.67 -7.67 19.68
N ARG A 504 44.54 -8.19 18.45
CA ARG A 504 43.33 -8.94 18.03
C ARG A 504 43.08 -10.19 18.86
N THR A 505 44.13 -10.96 19.14
CA THR A 505 44.03 -12.19 19.95
C THR A 505 43.67 -11.85 21.39
N ASN A 506 44.28 -10.81 21.96
CA ASN A 506 43.95 -10.33 23.30
C ASN A 506 42.49 -9.86 23.39
N LEU A 507 42.03 -9.09 22.40
CA LEU A 507 40.64 -8.64 22.31
C LEU A 507 39.67 -9.82 22.29
N ALA A 508 39.91 -10.79 21.41
CA ALA A 508 39.04 -11.97 21.31
C ALA A 508 39.01 -12.77 22.62
N ALA A 509 40.17 -13.00 23.26
CA ALA A 509 40.23 -13.69 24.55
C ALA A 509 39.51 -12.92 25.67
N SER A 510 39.64 -11.58 25.69
CA SER A 510 38.99 -10.74 26.69
C SER A 510 37.47 -10.69 26.50
N LEU A 511 37.00 -10.64 25.24
CA LEU A 511 35.59 -10.75 24.89
C LEU A 511 34.99 -12.11 25.27
N VAL A 512 35.70 -13.21 25.03
CA VAL A 512 35.29 -14.55 25.51
C VAL A 512 35.15 -14.56 27.04
N SER A 513 36.09 -13.93 27.76
CA SER A 513 36.01 -13.81 29.21
C SER A 513 34.79 -12.99 29.65
N ALA A 514 34.48 -11.89 28.96
CA ALA A 514 33.28 -11.08 29.21
C ALA A 514 31.99 -11.89 28.95
N ILE A 515 31.91 -12.65 27.85
CA ILE A 515 30.80 -13.56 27.56
C ILE A 515 30.58 -14.53 28.72
N LYS A 516 31.65 -15.19 29.20
CA LYS A 516 31.57 -16.15 30.31
C LYS A 516 31.18 -15.48 31.64
N SER A 517 31.70 -14.28 31.90
CA SER A 517 31.51 -13.58 33.19
C SER A 517 30.13 -12.94 33.35
N PHE A 518 29.56 -12.47 32.24
CA PHE A 518 28.28 -11.77 32.23
C PHE A 518 27.12 -12.62 31.70
N GLY A 519 27.41 -13.77 31.10
CA GLY A 519 26.40 -14.62 30.47
C GLY A 519 25.91 -14.07 29.13
N LEU A 520 26.71 -13.29 28.40
CA LEU A 520 26.29 -12.72 27.11
C LEU A 520 26.07 -13.81 26.07
N ASP A 521 25.20 -13.54 25.11
CA ASP A 521 24.90 -14.42 23.97
C ASP A 521 25.78 -14.17 22.75
N GLY A 522 26.58 -13.11 22.78
CA GLY A 522 27.49 -12.78 21.70
C GLY A 522 28.21 -11.46 21.89
N VAL A 523 28.89 -11.03 20.83
CA VAL A 523 29.60 -9.76 20.76
C VAL A 523 29.27 -9.00 19.48
N ASP A 524 29.23 -7.67 19.59
CA ASP A 524 28.97 -6.74 18.51
C ASP A 524 30.20 -5.85 18.27
N TYR A 525 30.62 -5.75 17.01
CA TYR A 525 31.70 -4.88 16.57
C TYR A 525 31.10 -3.62 15.95
N ASP A 526 30.94 -2.59 16.78
CA ASP A 526 30.49 -1.28 16.34
C ASP A 526 31.70 -0.43 15.88
N PHE A 527 32.34 -0.86 14.79
CA PHE A 527 33.47 -0.15 14.19
C PHE A 527 32.97 0.74 13.05
N GLU A 528 32.67 1.99 13.41
CA GLU A 528 32.17 2.99 12.48
C GLU A 528 33.31 3.66 11.71
N PHE A 529 33.10 3.84 10.40
CA PHE A 529 33.95 4.65 9.52
C PHE A 529 35.43 4.24 9.41
N PRO A 530 35.78 3.00 9.00
CA PRO A 530 37.16 2.69 8.63
C PRO A 530 37.69 3.71 7.62
N GLU A 531 38.88 4.26 7.85
CA GLU A 531 39.37 5.39 7.06
C GLU A 531 40.01 4.96 5.73
N ASN A 532 40.39 3.70 5.61
CA ASN A 532 41.10 3.16 4.45
C ASN A 532 41.00 1.63 4.37
N MET A 533 41.44 1.09 3.23
CA MET A 533 41.45 -0.36 2.97
C MET A 533 42.29 -1.17 3.97
N GLN A 534 43.30 -0.56 4.59
CA GLN A 534 44.11 -1.24 5.61
C GLN A 534 43.31 -1.47 6.89
N GLN A 535 42.61 -0.45 7.39
CA GLN A 535 41.71 -0.61 8.54
C GLN A 535 40.58 -1.59 8.25
N LEU A 536 40.03 -1.58 7.03
CA LEU A 536 39.02 -2.57 6.63
C LEU A 536 39.58 -4.01 6.64
N GLY A 537 40.81 -4.21 6.15
CA GLY A 537 41.48 -5.51 6.25
C GLY A 537 41.76 -5.94 7.69
N HIS A 538 42.07 -5.00 8.58
CA HIS A 538 42.23 -5.25 10.01
C HIS A 538 40.91 -5.65 10.69
N LEU A 539 39.79 -5.02 10.31
CA LEU A 539 38.45 -5.40 10.75
C LEU A 539 38.13 -6.84 10.36
N LEU A 540 38.34 -7.20 9.08
CA LEU A 540 38.10 -8.56 8.61
C LEU A 540 38.93 -9.59 9.40
N ALA A 541 40.22 -9.32 9.60
CA ALA A 541 41.09 -10.18 10.40
C ALA A 541 40.65 -10.26 11.88
N GLY A 542 40.12 -9.17 12.43
CA GLY A 542 39.52 -9.11 13.76
C GLY A 542 38.32 -10.03 13.90
N LEU A 543 37.37 -9.94 12.98
CA LEU A 543 36.16 -10.77 12.95
C LEU A 543 36.51 -12.26 12.76
N GLN A 544 37.48 -12.58 11.90
CA GLN A 544 37.98 -13.95 11.73
C GLN A 544 38.57 -14.51 13.03
N THR A 545 39.37 -13.70 13.72
CA THR A 545 39.97 -14.07 15.02
C THR A 545 38.88 -14.29 16.07
N MET A 546 37.88 -13.41 16.10
CA MET A 546 36.76 -13.50 17.03
C MET A 546 35.90 -14.74 16.76
N ARG A 547 35.50 -14.97 15.50
CA ARG A 547 34.70 -16.15 15.11
C ARG A 547 35.43 -17.45 15.47
N THR A 548 36.72 -17.54 15.17
CA THR A 548 37.54 -18.69 15.54
C THR A 548 37.58 -18.88 17.06
N SER A 549 37.70 -17.80 17.82
CA SER A 549 37.72 -17.86 19.29
C SER A 549 36.38 -18.29 19.88
N LEU A 550 35.26 -17.83 19.31
CA LEU A 550 33.92 -18.28 19.70
C LEU A 550 33.73 -19.77 19.42
N ASP A 551 34.06 -20.23 18.21
CA ASP A 551 33.85 -21.62 17.79
C ASP A 551 34.82 -22.61 18.49
N MET A 552 35.94 -22.14 19.05
CA MET A 552 36.84 -22.96 19.87
C MET A 552 36.37 -23.07 21.32
N GLU A 553 35.77 -22.00 21.87
CA GLU A 553 35.44 -21.92 23.29
C GLU A 553 33.98 -22.30 23.60
N PHE A 554 33.12 -22.27 22.59
CA PHE A 554 31.71 -22.63 22.66
C PHE A 554 31.36 -23.55 21.50
N ASP A 555 30.21 -24.23 21.57
CA ASP A 555 29.71 -24.98 20.42
C ASP A 555 29.56 -24.08 19.20
N LYS A 556 29.91 -24.59 18.01
CA LYS A 556 29.88 -23.80 16.78
C LYS A 556 28.50 -23.18 16.56
N GLY A 557 28.46 -21.85 16.43
CA GLY A 557 27.21 -21.08 16.28
C GLY A 557 26.42 -20.85 17.58
N ALA A 558 26.92 -21.26 18.75
CA ALA A 558 26.26 -21.03 20.04
C ALA A 558 26.34 -19.57 20.52
N LYS A 559 27.29 -18.79 19.99
CA LYS A 559 27.46 -17.37 20.31
C LYS A 559 27.42 -16.51 19.07
N LEU A 560 26.69 -15.41 19.17
CA LEU A 560 26.50 -14.45 18.10
C LEU A 560 27.75 -13.58 17.91
N LEU A 561 28.06 -13.27 16.66
CA LEU A 561 28.98 -12.22 16.25
C LEU A 561 28.22 -11.28 15.31
N THR A 562 28.04 -10.04 15.72
CA THR A 562 27.40 -9.00 14.92
C THR A 562 28.38 -7.88 14.62
N MET A 563 28.03 -7.05 13.64
CA MET A 563 28.79 -5.83 13.35
C MET A 563 27.89 -4.72 12.83
N THR A 564 28.25 -3.49 13.12
CA THR A 564 27.57 -2.31 12.58
C THR A 564 27.95 -2.06 11.13
N LEU A 565 26.97 -1.67 10.32
CA LEU A 565 27.15 -1.26 8.93
C LEU A 565 26.79 0.21 8.74
N PHE A 566 27.61 0.88 7.94
CA PHE A 566 27.43 2.30 7.66
C PHE A 566 26.32 2.57 6.65
N SER A 567 25.68 3.73 6.80
CA SER A 567 24.48 4.12 6.06
C SER A 567 24.71 4.44 4.58
N SER A 568 25.94 4.66 4.08
CA SER A 568 26.11 5.21 2.73
C SER A 568 26.60 4.22 1.66
N SER A 569 25.87 4.19 0.54
CA SER A 569 26.26 3.61 -0.77
C SER A 569 26.93 2.22 -0.77
N GLY A 570 26.63 1.36 0.22
CA GLY A 570 27.23 0.02 0.32
C GLY A 570 28.73 0.08 0.63
N LYS A 571 29.15 1.07 1.40
CA LYS A 571 30.52 1.28 1.85
C LYS A 571 30.62 1.06 3.34
N PHE A 572 31.73 0.49 3.79
CA PHE A 572 32.04 0.37 5.22
C PHE A 572 32.32 1.73 5.89
N GLY A 573 32.66 2.77 5.11
CA GLY A 573 32.90 4.12 5.60
C GLY A 573 33.04 5.15 4.46
N PRO A 574 33.01 6.46 4.76
CA PRO A 574 33.01 7.53 3.76
C PRO A 574 34.27 7.55 2.89
N ASN A 575 35.39 7.06 3.44
CA ASN A 575 36.71 7.09 2.80
C ASN A 575 37.13 5.73 2.24
N VAL A 576 36.21 4.76 2.18
CA VAL A 576 36.48 3.42 1.65
C VAL A 576 35.73 3.23 0.34
N ALA A 577 36.41 2.64 -0.65
CA ALA A 577 35.77 2.26 -1.90
C ALA A 577 34.72 1.16 -1.65
N GLN A 578 33.81 0.98 -2.60
CA GLN A 578 32.92 -0.17 -2.58
C GLN A 578 33.77 -1.45 -2.66
N THR A 579 33.55 -2.37 -1.72
CA THR A 579 34.27 -3.64 -1.61
C THR A 579 33.26 -4.76 -1.55
N ASP A 580 33.66 -5.96 -1.98
CA ASP A 580 32.83 -7.15 -1.81
C ASP A 580 32.57 -7.35 -0.31
N ALA A 581 31.30 -7.23 0.08
CA ALA A 581 30.87 -7.34 1.46
C ALA A 581 30.67 -8.81 1.88
N LYS A 582 30.65 -9.73 0.91
CA LYS A 582 30.42 -11.16 1.14
C LYS A 582 31.38 -11.79 2.17
N PRO A 583 32.70 -11.50 2.17
CA PRO A 583 33.61 -12.06 3.18
C PRO A 583 33.26 -11.66 4.62
N PHE A 584 32.65 -10.48 4.81
CA PHE A 584 32.18 -10.02 6.12
C PHE A 584 30.86 -10.71 6.47
N SER A 585 29.90 -10.70 5.53
CA SER A 585 28.60 -11.36 5.67
C SER A 585 28.71 -12.86 5.96
N ASP A 586 29.71 -13.55 5.38
CA ASP A 586 29.95 -14.98 5.64
C ASP A 586 30.45 -15.25 7.07
N LEU A 587 31.11 -14.28 7.71
CA LEU A 587 31.70 -14.42 9.05
C LEU A 587 30.76 -14.08 10.20
N VAL A 588 29.91 -13.07 10.01
CA VAL A 588 28.99 -12.58 11.06
C VAL A 588 27.64 -13.30 10.98
N ASP A 589 26.91 -13.27 12.09
CA ASP A 589 25.53 -13.74 12.15
C ASP A 589 24.57 -12.63 11.66
N PHE A 590 24.84 -11.37 12.04
CA PHE A 590 24.05 -10.20 11.61
C PHE A 590 24.92 -8.97 11.33
N GLY A 591 24.56 -8.21 10.29
CA GLY A 591 25.02 -6.86 10.02
C GLY A 591 23.95 -5.85 10.38
N LEU A 592 24.25 -4.95 11.31
CA LEU A 592 23.33 -3.97 11.89
C LEU A 592 23.49 -2.63 11.15
N LEU A 593 22.66 -2.39 10.14
CA LEU A 593 22.76 -1.23 9.25
C LEU A 593 22.18 0.03 9.89
N MET A 594 23.00 1.06 10.10
CA MET A 594 22.53 2.34 10.64
C MET A 594 21.84 3.20 9.57
N SER A 595 20.65 2.81 9.11
CA SER A 595 19.90 3.55 8.07
C SER A 595 19.21 4.82 8.60
N TYR A 596 19.98 5.69 9.27
CA TYR A 596 19.58 6.96 9.86
C TYR A 596 20.79 7.90 10.00
N ASP A 597 20.60 9.08 10.59
CA ASP A 597 21.61 10.14 10.69
C ASP A 597 22.14 10.66 9.35
N TYR A 598 21.30 10.61 8.31
CA TYR A 598 21.67 11.17 6.99
C TYR A 598 21.72 12.70 7.03
N PHE A 599 20.82 13.32 7.79
CA PHE A 599 20.70 14.77 7.89
C PHE A 599 20.42 15.22 9.33
N GLY A 600 20.91 16.41 9.69
CA GLY A 600 20.72 16.99 11.01
C GLY A 600 21.25 18.42 11.12
N SER A 601 21.54 18.89 12.33
CA SER A 601 22.09 20.23 12.55
C SER A 601 23.48 20.45 11.92
N PHE A 602 24.16 19.38 11.55
CA PHE A 602 25.44 19.39 10.83
C PHE A 602 25.28 19.58 9.31
N SER A 603 24.05 19.50 8.78
CA SER A 603 23.74 19.73 7.37
C SER A 603 23.56 21.24 7.09
N GLU A 604 23.75 21.67 5.83
CA GLU A 604 23.50 23.06 5.42
C GLU A 604 22.01 23.41 5.46
N THR A 605 21.16 22.46 5.12
CA THR A 605 19.71 22.56 5.13
C THR A 605 19.10 21.52 6.06
N SER A 606 17.95 21.84 6.62
CA SER A 606 17.09 20.88 7.31
C SER A 606 16.58 19.82 6.33
N ALA A 607 16.51 18.60 6.82
CA ALA A 607 16.13 17.39 6.07
C ALA A 607 15.85 16.28 7.10
N PRO A 608 15.13 15.21 6.69
CA PRO A 608 14.71 14.16 7.61
C PRO A 608 15.90 13.31 8.08
N ASN A 609 15.82 12.80 9.32
CA ASN A 609 16.87 11.96 9.92
C ASN A 609 17.10 10.65 9.13
N SER A 610 16.01 10.01 8.73
CA SER A 610 15.98 8.73 8.00
C SER A 610 14.89 8.80 6.94
N PRO A 611 15.13 9.45 5.79
CA PRO A 611 14.15 9.48 4.71
C PRO A 611 13.91 8.07 4.18
N PHE A 612 12.67 7.73 3.83
CA PHE A 612 12.35 6.46 3.19
C PHE A 612 12.99 6.39 1.79
N TYR A 613 12.71 7.39 0.94
CA TYR A 613 13.30 7.55 -0.38
C TYR A 613 14.35 8.66 -0.44
N ASP A 614 15.25 8.59 -1.41
CA ASP A 614 16.28 9.62 -1.62
C ASP A 614 15.67 11.00 -1.85
N ILE A 615 16.33 12.01 -1.26
CA ILE A 615 15.99 13.42 -1.48
C ILE A 615 16.55 13.84 -2.85
N PRO A 616 15.79 14.60 -3.66
CA PRO A 616 16.30 15.14 -4.92
C PRO A 616 17.63 15.89 -4.74
N GLY A 617 18.66 15.48 -5.49
CA GLY A 617 20.01 16.04 -5.40
C GLY A 617 20.95 15.34 -4.40
N HIS A 618 20.45 14.40 -3.60
CA HIS A 618 21.21 13.63 -2.62
C HIS A 618 20.97 12.11 -2.76
N PRO A 619 21.33 11.51 -3.91
CA PRO A 619 21.09 10.07 -4.14
C PRO A 619 21.94 9.21 -3.19
N GLY A 620 21.38 8.07 -2.76
CA GLY A 620 22.05 7.09 -1.90
C GLY A 620 22.04 7.41 -0.40
N LEU A 621 21.23 8.38 0.04
CA LEU A 621 21.11 8.83 1.44
C LEU A 621 19.68 8.66 1.95
N SER A 622 19.18 7.43 1.87
CA SER A 622 17.84 7.04 2.35
C SER A 622 17.81 5.59 2.80
N PHE A 623 16.76 5.27 3.56
CA PHE A 623 16.51 3.92 4.09
C PHE A 623 16.53 2.86 2.98
N THR A 624 15.79 3.07 1.90
CA THR A 624 15.71 2.12 0.77
C THR A 624 17.04 2.01 0.03
N SER A 625 17.70 3.14 -0.26
CA SER A 625 18.95 3.15 -1.03
C SER A 625 20.12 2.53 -0.27
N SER A 626 20.17 2.68 1.06
CA SER A 626 21.18 2.05 1.91
C SER A 626 21.06 0.53 1.90
N ILE A 627 19.84 0.00 2.05
CA ILE A 627 19.57 -1.44 1.98
C ILE A 627 19.97 -1.98 0.60
N ALA A 628 19.45 -1.36 -0.47
CA ALA A 628 19.73 -1.78 -1.84
C ALA A 628 21.24 -1.79 -2.14
N SER A 629 21.98 -0.81 -1.62
CA SER A 629 23.43 -0.73 -1.83
C SER A 629 24.22 -1.83 -1.11
N TRP A 630 23.83 -2.21 0.11
CA TRP A 630 24.48 -3.31 0.84
C TRP A 630 24.16 -4.68 0.23
N LEU A 631 22.92 -4.89 -0.23
CA LEU A 631 22.56 -6.08 -0.99
C LEU A 631 23.36 -6.17 -2.30
N LYS A 632 23.47 -5.05 -3.03
CA LYS A 632 24.31 -4.96 -4.23
C LYS A 632 25.79 -5.20 -3.96
N ALA A 633 26.28 -4.85 -2.76
CA ALA A 633 27.66 -5.13 -2.33
C ALA A 633 27.88 -6.61 -1.96
N GLY A 634 26.86 -7.46 -2.00
CA GLY A 634 26.96 -8.90 -1.73
C GLY A 634 26.65 -9.31 -0.30
N TRP A 635 26.01 -8.44 0.49
CA TRP A 635 25.54 -8.81 1.82
C TRP A 635 24.36 -9.78 1.73
N ASP A 636 24.35 -10.81 2.58
CA ASP A 636 23.25 -11.79 2.62
C ASP A 636 22.00 -11.14 3.24
N PRO A 637 20.87 -11.03 2.53
CA PRO A 637 19.65 -10.44 3.08
C PRO A 637 19.17 -11.14 4.37
N MET A 638 19.43 -12.45 4.52
CA MET A 638 19.11 -13.22 5.74
C MET A 638 20.03 -12.91 6.93
N LYS A 639 20.98 -12.00 6.75
CA LYS A 639 21.88 -11.50 7.80
C LYS A 639 21.90 -9.98 7.88
N LEU A 640 21.12 -9.27 7.06
CA LEU A 640 21.06 -7.81 7.09
C LEU A 640 19.90 -7.36 7.96
N VAL A 641 20.21 -6.54 8.96
CA VAL A 641 19.24 -5.98 9.91
C VAL A 641 19.19 -4.48 9.71
N ALA A 642 18.04 -3.93 9.31
CA ALA A 642 17.91 -2.49 9.01
C ALA A 642 17.62 -1.66 10.26
N GLY A 643 18.37 -0.56 10.43
CA GLY A 643 18.30 0.33 11.59
C GLY A 643 17.22 1.39 11.47
N LEU A 644 16.49 1.61 12.56
CA LEU A 644 15.37 2.52 12.69
C LEU A 644 15.61 3.47 13.87
N PRO A 645 15.53 4.79 13.67
CA PRO A 645 15.78 5.75 14.74
C PRO A 645 14.49 6.00 15.53
N PHE A 646 14.52 5.76 16.84
CA PHE A 646 13.46 6.19 17.77
C PHE A 646 13.67 7.65 18.23
N TYR A 647 14.27 8.45 17.35
CA TYR A 647 14.55 9.87 17.57
C TYR A 647 14.57 10.62 16.24
N GLY A 648 14.25 11.91 16.32
CA GLY A 648 14.45 12.86 15.25
C GLY A 648 15.71 13.69 15.42
N ARG A 649 16.22 14.23 14.31
CA ARG A 649 17.26 15.25 14.32
C ARG A 649 16.63 16.63 14.28
N THR A 650 17.19 17.54 15.08
CA THR A 650 16.67 18.91 15.20
C THR A 650 17.66 19.95 14.68
N ALA A 651 17.14 21.08 14.18
CA ALA A 651 17.92 22.24 13.76
C ALA A 651 17.15 23.53 14.07
N ILE A 652 17.86 24.66 14.18
CA ILE A 652 17.25 26.00 14.15
C ILE A 652 17.36 26.52 12.72
N VAL A 653 16.21 26.77 12.09
CA VAL A 653 16.12 27.06 10.65
C VAL A 653 15.72 28.51 10.36
N ASP A 654 16.15 29.03 9.22
CA ASP A 654 15.64 30.28 8.65
C ASP A 654 14.40 29.98 7.79
N VAL A 655 13.24 30.50 8.20
CA VAL A 655 11.94 30.10 7.66
C VAL A 655 11.40 31.17 6.73
N SER A 656 11.15 30.82 5.47
CA SER A 656 10.23 31.59 4.62
C SER A 656 8.81 31.45 5.16
N SER A 657 8.05 32.53 5.32
CA SER A 657 6.67 32.46 5.82
C SER A 657 5.65 32.56 4.67
N PRO A 658 4.80 31.54 4.41
CA PRO A 658 4.73 30.22 5.05
C PRO A 658 5.86 29.26 4.59
N PRO A 659 6.21 28.22 5.39
CA PRO A 659 7.23 27.25 5.00
C PRO A 659 6.77 26.47 3.77
N LYS A 660 7.63 26.38 2.76
CA LYS A 660 7.31 25.73 1.47
C LYS A 660 7.65 24.24 1.45
N SER A 661 8.63 23.83 2.27
CA SER A 661 9.11 22.45 2.38
C SER A 661 9.89 22.28 3.69
N GLN A 662 10.31 21.06 3.98
CA GLN A 662 11.24 20.77 5.08
C GLN A 662 12.68 21.24 4.84
N PHE A 663 13.02 21.66 3.61
CA PHE A 663 14.38 22.03 3.21
C PHE A 663 14.63 23.52 3.44
N MET A 664 14.95 23.88 4.69
CA MET A 664 15.22 25.26 5.10
C MET A 664 16.67 25.44 5.52
N PRO A 665 17.32 26.58 5.23
CA PRO A 665 18.69 26.83 5.66
C PRO A 665 18.85 26.70 7.18
N ASN A 666 19.86 25.95 7.61
CA ASN A 666 20.22 25.85 9.01
C ASN A 666 20.98 27.12 9.43
N THR A 667 20.64 27.66 10.60
CA THR A 667 21.30 28.89 11.13
C THR A 667 22.68 28.63 11.75
N GLY A 668 23.07 27.36 11.91
CA GLY A 668 24.28 26.95 12.64
C GLY A 668 24.19 27.11 14.16
N SER A 669 23.07 27.61 14.69
CA SER A 669 22.82 27.68 16.13
C SER A 669 22.63 26.28 16.72
N ALA A 670 23.18 26.04 17.91
CA ALA A 670 23.00 24.78 18.62
C ALA A 670 21.51 24.56 18.94
N PRO A 671 20.84 23.55 18.36
CA PRO A 671 19.44 23.28 18.65
C PRO A 671 19.31 22.69 20.07
N PRO A 672 18.25 23.04 20.82
CA PRO A 672 18.02 22.46 22.13
C PRO A 672 17.67 20.98 22.01
N GLY A 673 18.15 20.18 22.95
CA GLY A 673 17.66 18.81 23.13
C GLY A 673 16.21 18.80 23.63
N GLY A 674 15.56 17.65 23.49
CA GLY A 674 14.19 17.47 23.96
C GLY A 674 14.01 17.63 25.47
N PRO A 675 12.77 17.75 25.95
CA PRO A 675 12.46 18.11 27.34
C PRO A 675 12.87 17.05 28.37
N VAL A 676 12.93 15.78 27.99
CA VAL A 676 13.15 14.63 28.89
C VAL A 676 14.61 14.19 28.82
N ASP A 677 15.04 13.72 27.65
CA ASP A 677 16.36 13.09 27.47
C ASP A 677 17.47 14.12 27.23
N LYS A 678 17.11 15.32 26.76
CA LYS A 678 18.01 16.48 26.59
C LYS A 678 19.23 16.19 25.74
N ILE A 679 19.08 15.34 24.74
CA ILE A 679 20.15 14.96 23.82
C ILE A 679 20.43 16.13 22.87
N PRO A 680 21.64 16.71 22.86
CA PRO A 680 21.95 17.81 21.95
C PRO A 680 21.75 17.38 20.47
N GLY A 681 21.01 18.17 19.70
CA GLY A 681 20.78 17.88 18.28
C GLY A 681 19.75 16.79 17.99
N ALA A 682 19.09 16.22 19.01
CA ALA A 682 18.06 15.20 18.81
C ALA A 682 16.88 15.35 19.78
N TRP A 683 15.73 14.83 19.36
CA TRP A 683 14.54 14.64 20.19
C TRP A 683 14.12 13.18 20.07
N THR A 684 14.08 12.46 21.19
CA THR A 684 13.59 11.08 21.22
C THR A 684 12.09 11.02 20.97
N TRP A 685 11.53 9.85 20.67
CA TRP A 685 10.07 9.69 20.61
C TRP A 685 9.42 10.03 21.95
N ASN A 686 10.07 9.64 23.06
CA ASN A 686 9.71 10.02 24.42
C ASN A 686 9.72 11.55 24.65
N ASP A 687 10.71 12.27 24.14
CA ASP A 687 10.75 13.74 24.15
C ASP A 687 9.59 14.34 23.36
N LEU A 688 9.31 13.82 22.16
CA LEU A 688 8.23 14.31 21.30
C LEU A 688 6.86 14.10 21.93
N ARG A 689 6.67 12.98 22.63
CA ARG A 689 5.41 12.54 23.24
C ARG A 689 5.24 12.90 24.71
N ASP A 690 6.22 13.57 25.33
CA ASP A 690 6.14 13.97 26.73
C ASP A 690 4.81 14.69 27.04
N PRO A 691 4.08 14.28 28.09
CA PRO A 691 2.72 14.75 28.33
C PRO A 691 2.63 16.24 28.66
N VAL A 692 3.73 16.86 29.10
CA VAL A 692 3.76 18.25 29.58
C VAL A 692 4.42 19.18 28.56
N ASN A 693 5.61 18.82 28.09
CA ASN A 693 6.50 19.67 27.30
C ASN A 693 6.81 19.10 25.90
N GLY A 694 6.19 17.97 25.53
CA GLY A 694 6.38 17.37 24.22
C GLY A 694 5.89 18.26 23.07
N ALA A 695 6.30 17.92 21.84
CA ALA A 695 5.81 18.59 20.64
C ALA A 695 4.45 18.04 20.16
N LEU A 696 4.10 16.82 20.58
CA LEU A 696 2.95 16.05 20.15
C LEU A 696 2.07 15.65 21.35
N SER A 697 0.75 15.69 21.17
CA SER A 697 -0.23 15.22 22.16
C SER A 697 -0.72 13.80 21.86
N THR A 698 -0.75 13.44 20.58
CA THR A 698 -0.85 12.07 20.06
C THR A 698 0.17 11.93 18.93
N ALA A 699 0.40 10.73 18.40
CA ALA A 699 1.41 10.47 17.37
C ALA A 699 1.32 11.42 16.16
N ALA A 700 0.13 11.93 15.83
CA ALA A 700 -0.10 12.84 14.70
C ALA A 700 -0.51 14.26 15.09
N THR A 701 -0.79 14.57 16.37
CA THR A 701 -1.41 15.84 16.77
C THR A 701 -0.40 16.79 17.42
N PRO A 702 0.02 17.89 16.75
CA PRO A 702 0.94 18.86 17.33
C PRO A 702 0.30 19.64 18.48
N ARG A 703 1.12 19.98 19.48
CA ARG A 703 0.75 20.86 20.60
C ARG A 703 0.87 22.33 20.21
N GLU A 704 0.36 23.21 21.07
CA GLU A 704 0.45 24.66 20.88
C GLU A 704 1.90 25.09 20.61
N GLY A 705 2.09 25.94 19.60
CA GLY A 705 3.41 26.39 19.15
C GLY A 705 4.01 25.53 18.03
N TRP A 706 3.62 24.26 17.92
CA TRP A 706 4.14 23.33 16.91
C TRP A 706 3.21 23.20 15.70
N GLN A 707 3.82 22.98 14.55
CA GLN A 707 3.14 22.62 13.31
C GLN A 707 3.73 21.31 12.80
N ARG A 708 2.88 20.33 12.51
CA ARG A 708 3.28 19.03 11.91
C ARG A 708 2.99 19.07 10.42
N PHE A 709 3.90 18.52 9.65
CA PHE A 709 3.80 18.34 8.21
C PHE A 709 4.23 16.92 7.84
N TRP A 710 3.79 16.47 6.67
CA TRP A 710 4.23 15.22 6.05
C TRP A 710 4.91 15.55 4.73
N ASP A 711 6.09 15.01 4.50
CA ASP A 711 6.75 15.12 3.20
C ASP A 711 6.50 13.85 2.36
N PRO A 712 5.77 13.94 1.24
CA PRO A 712 5.45 12.78 0.43
C PRO A 712 6.67 12.22 -0.31
N THR A 713 7.71 13.04 -0.55
CA THR A 713 8.92 12.61 -1.24
C THR A 713 9.75 11.70 -0.35
N THR A 714 10.01 12.10 0.90
CA THR A 714 10.80 11.28 1.82
C THR A 714 9.95 10.31 2.65
N ALA A 715 8.61 10.39 2.55
CA ALA A 715 7.64 9.63 3.35
C ALA A 715 7.94 9.69 4.86
N THR A 716 8.22 10.90 5.35
CA THR A 716 8.53 11.15 6.76
C THR A 716 7.81 12.39 7.28
N PRO A 717 7.43 12.41 8.56
CA PRO A 717 6.90 13.60 9.21
C PRO A 717 8.01 14.58 9.59
N TRP A 718 7.64 15.85 9.71
CA TRP A 718 8.48 16.87 10.33
C TRP A 718 7.66 17.89 11.11
N LEU A 719 8.31 18.51 12.10
CA LEU A 719 7.73 19.51 12.98
C LEU A 719 8.48 20.84 12.86
N LEU A 720 7.74 21.94 13.01
CA LEU A 720 8.29 23.28 13.09
C LEU A 720 7.63 24.07 14.22
N HIS A 721 8.46 24.61 15.12
CA HIS A 721 7.98 25.50 16.17
C HIS A 721 7.89 26.95 15.66
N ASN A 722 6.75 27.60 15.89
CA ASN A 722 6.40 28.90 15.31
C ASN A 722 7.28 30.07 15.80
N VAL A 723 7.76 30.02 17.05
CA VAL A 723 8.56 31.09 17.67
C VAL A 723 10.05 30.78 17.62
N SER A 724 10.47 29.62 18.13
CA SER A 724 11.89 29.25 18.21
C SER A 724 12.49 28.82 16.89
N ARG A 725 11.65 28.58 15.86
CA ARG A 725 12.07 28.05 14.55
C ARG A 725 12.85 26.74 14.67
N THR A 726 12.51 25.95 15.69
CA THR A 726 13.03 24.60 15.86
C THR A 726 12.36 23.69 14.84
N TYR A 727 13.15 23.15 13.92
CA TYR A 727 12.78 22.05 13.02
C TYR A 727 13.10 20.71 13.69
N ILE A 728 12.26 19.71 13.48
CA ILE A 728 12.53 18.32 13.85
C ILE A 728 12.07 17.39 12.72
N GLY A 729 12.98 16.63 12.13
CA GLY A 729 12.66 15.53 11.20
C GLY A 729 12.81 14.20 11.93
N PHE A 730 11.75 13.39 11.95
CA PHE A 730 11.64 12.20 12.80
C PHE A 730 10.87 11.07 12.10
N ASP A 731 10.85 9.91 12.73
CA ASP A 731 9.94 8.81 12.39
C ASP A 731 8.80 8.74 13.40
N ASP A 732 7.60 8.45 12.91
CA ASP A 732 6.42 8.16 13.71
C ASP A 732 5.86 6.77 13.35
N PRO A 733 4.77 6.30 13.97
CA PRO A 733 4.22 4.99 13.65
C PRO A 733 3.91 4.79 12.15
N GLU A 734 3.52 5.83 11.41
CA GLU A 734 3.18 5.75 9.99
C GLU A 734 4.43 5.53 9.14
N SER A 735 5.48 6.35 9.30
CA SER A 735 6.73 6.17 8.55
C SER A 735 7.49 4.91 8.96
N LEU A 736 7.40 4.52 10.24
CA LEU A 736 8.03 3.30 10.75
C LEU A 736 7.37 2.03 10.18
N ALA A 737 6.04 2.03 10.02
CA ALA A 737 5.32 0.94 9.37
C ALA A 737 5.76 0.75 7.91
N MET A 738 5.93 1.85 7.16
CA MET A 738 6.46 1.79 5.79
C MET A 738 7.86 1.15 5.73
N LYS A 739 8.73 1.50 6.69
CA LYS A 739 10.07 0.91 6.80
C LYS A 739 10.03 -0.57 7.19
N ALA A 740 9.22 -0.93 8.17
CA ALA A 740 9.02 -2.32 8.59
C ALA A 740 8.49 -3.17 7.42
N HIS A 741 7.57 -2.61 6.63
CA HIS A 741 7.09 -3.24 5.40
C HIS A 741 8.22 -3.47 4.40
N HIS A 742 9.05 -2.45 4.15
CA HIS A 742 10.18 -2.56 3.22
C HIS A 742 11.22 -3.60 3.66
N ILE A 743 11.52 -3.70 4.95
CA ILE A 743 12.39 -4.74 5.52
C ILE A 743 11.91 -6.13 5.09
N ILE A 744 10.59 -6.36 5.17
CA ILE A 744 9.99 -7.65 4.83
C ILE A 744 9.99 -7.87 3.32
N THR A 745 9.61 -6.87 2.51
CA THR A 745 9.55 -7.02 1.05
C THR A 745 10.92 -7.17 0.40
N GLN A 746 11.98 -6.64 1.02
CA GLN A 746 13.36 -6.90 0.61
C GLN A 746 13.91 -8.24 1.14
N GLY A 747 13.11 -8.98 1.92
CA GLY A 747 13.50 -10.26 2.50
C GLY A 747 14.64 -10.12 3.50
N LEU A 748 14.67 -9.05 4.29
CA LEU A 748 15.68 -8.88 5.33
C LEU A 748 15.29 -9.67 6.59
N VAL A 749 16.30 -10.14 7.35
CA VAL A 749 16.06 -10.95 8.56
C VAL A 749 15.47 -10.17 9.73
N GLY A 750 15.59 -8.83 9.72
CA GLY A 750 14.85 -8.02 10.67
C GLY A 750 15.30 -6.56 10.80
N ALA A 751 15.01 -5.98 11.96
CA ALA A 751 15.23 -4.56 12.24
C ALA A 751 16.02 -4.33 13.53
N MET A 752 16.71 -3.20 13.59
CA MET A 752 17.43 -2.72 14.76
C MET A 752 16.90 -1.34 15.13
N VAL A 753 16.75 -1.05 16.43
CA VAL A 753 16.29 0.26 16.91
C VAL A 753 17.36 0.97 17.71
N TRP A 754 17.60 2.24 17.36
CA TRP A 754 18.38 3.19 18.14
C TRP A 754 17.45 4.25 18.74
N MET A 755 17.08 4.19 20.02
CA MET A 755 17.41 3.12 20.95
C MET A 755 16.18 2.69 21.76
N ALA A 756 16.24 1.49 22.34
CA ALA A 756 15.06 0.82 22.88
C ALA A 756 14.30 1.65 23.93
N GLN A 757 15.02 2.44 24.73
CA GLN A 757 14.44 3.28 25.79
C GLN A 757 13.93 4.66 25.34
N TYR A 758 14.06 5.00 24.05
CA TYR A 758 13.58 6.28 23.50
C TYR A 758 12.12 6.25 23.12
N ASP A 759 11.47 5.09 23.23
CA ASP A 759 10.06 4.95 22.94
C ASP A 759 9.18 5.54 24.05
N TYR A 760 7.97 5.93 23.67
CA TYR A 760 6.92 6.40 24.56
C TYR A 760 5.81 5.36 24.54
N ASP A 761 5.61 4.69 25.68
CA ASP A 761 4.52 3.70 25.86
C ASP A 761 4.48 2.59 24.78
N ASP A 762 5.66 2.16 24.31
CA ASP A 762 5.85 1.11 23.28
C ASP A 762 5.14 1.44 21.94
N GLU A 763 4.87 2.71 21.64
CA GLU A 763 4.16 3.10 20.42
C GLU A 763 4.92 2.81 19.15
N LEU A 764 6.25 3.01 19.13
CA LEU A 764 7.07 2.66 17.97
C LEU A 764 7.46 1.18 17.98
N GLY A 765 7.78 0.64 19.17
CA GLY A 765 8.14 -0.76 19.36
C GLY A 765 7.00 -1.71 19.00
N SER A 766 5.76 -1.36 19.33
CA SER A 766 4.57 -2.16 19.00
C SER A 766 4.30 -2.25 17.50
N VAL A 767 4.68 -1.26 16.69
CA VAL A 767 4.64 -1.36 15.22
C VAL A 767 5.55 -2.51 14.77
N LEU A 768 6.78 -2.53 15.24
CA LEU A 768 7.76 -3.58 14.89
C LEU A 768 7.34 -4.96 15.43
N GLY A 769 6.83 -5.00 16.67
CA GLY A 769 6.30 -6.22 17.28
C GLY A 769 5.09 -6.79 16.53
N THR A 770 4.21 -5.93 16.02
CA THR A 770 3.04 -6.32 15.23
C THR A 770 3.46 -6.96 13.90
N TYR A 771 4.43 -6.34 13.22
CA TYR A 771 4.98 -6.84 11.96
C TYR A 771 5.69 -8.20 12.16
N ALA A 772 6.46 -8.36 13.24
CA ALA A 772 7.08 -9.64 13.61
C ALA A 772 6.04 -10.74 13.95
N ALA A 773 4.93 -10.36 14.59
CA ALA A 773 3.85 -11.29 14.96
C ALA A 773 3.01 -11.73 13.75
N ALA A 774 2.70 -10.83 12.81
CA ALA A 774 2.00 -11.14 11.56
C ALA A 774 2.79 -12.19 10.76
N CYS A 775 4.06 -11.91 10.53
CA CYS A 775 5.04 -12.82 9.94
C CYS A 775 5.08 -14.23 10.57
N SER A 776 5.03 -14.30 11.90
CA SER A 776 5.06 -15.58 12.63
C SER A 776 3.78 -16.41 12.43
N ARG A 777 2.61 -15.77 12.37
CA ARG A 777 1.31 -16.42 12.12
C ARG A 777 1.25 -17.02 10.72
N ILE A 778 1.76 -16.28 9.75
CA ILE A 778 1.84 -16.62 8.33
C ILE A 778 2.68 -17.89 8.07
N SER A 779 3.86 -17.99 8.69
CA SER A 779 4.71 -19.19 8.57
C SER A 779 4.05 -20.43 9.19
N LYS A 780 3.26 -20.25 10.24
CA LYS A 780 2.51 -21.34 10.85
C LYS A 780 1.37 -21.82 9.94
N LEU A 781 0.61 -20.89 9.36
CA LEU A 781 -0.47 -21.16 8.39
C LEU A 781 0.04 -21.90 7.13
N THR A 782 1.21 -21.50 6.62
CA THR A 782 1.83 -22.19 5.46
C THR A 782 2.27 -23.61 5.80
N THR A 783 2.81 -23.85 7.00
CA THR A 783 3.21 -25.19 7.47
C THR A 783 2.01 -26.13 7.59
N ASP A 784 0.94 -25.70 8.27
CA ASP A 784 -0.24 -26.53 8.53
C ASP A 784 -1.03 -26.86 7.23
N THR A 785 -1.03 -25.93 6.27
CA THR A 785 -1.72 -26.10 4.98
C THR A 785 -0.94 -27.01 4.02
N LEU A 786 0.39 -27.00 4.07
CA LEU A 786 1.24 -27.90 3.28
C LEU A 786 1.19 -29.34 3.81
N GLU A 787 1.24 -29.52 5.13
CA GLU A 787 1.18 -30.87 5.74
C GLU A 787 -0.18 -31.56 5.54
N SER A 788 -1.28 -30.79 5.58
CA SER A 788 -2.64 -31.34 5.33
C SER A 788 -2.87 -31.74 3.88
N LYS A 789 -2.28 -31.04 2.90
CA LYS A 789 -2.41 -31.39 1.47
C LYS A 789 -1.51 -32.55 1.04
N ILE A 790 -0.32 -32.71 1.62
CA ILE A 790 0.56 -33.87 1.36
C ILE A 790 -0.08 -35.18 1.86
N ASN A 791 -0.84 -35.13 2.96
CA ASN A 791 -1.56 -36.29 3.49
C ASN A 791 -2.81 -36.67 2.68
N LEU A 792 -3.39 -35.75 1.89
CA LEU A 792 -4.51 -36.06 0.99
C LEU A 792 -4.04 -36.81 -0.27
N ASP A 793 -2.89 -36.44 -0.83
CA ASP A 793 -2.33 -37.06 -2.05
C ASP A 793 -1.80 -38.50 -1.84
N SER A 794 -1.40 -38.85 -0.61
CA SER A 794 -0.95 -40.23 -0.29
C SER A 794 -2.10 -41.22 -0.10
N SER A 795 -3.34 -40.75 0.06
CA SER A 795 -4.52 -41.59 0.28
C SER A 795 -5.27 -41.99 -1.01
N GLY A 796 -4.92 -41.39 -2.16
CA GLY A 796 -5.56 -41.61 -3.46
C GLY A 796 -4.86 -42.63 -4.38
N LEU A 797 -3.70 -43.17 -3.97
CA LEU A 797 -2.89 -44.10 -4.75
C LEU A 797 -2.90 -45.50 -4.13
N ASP A 798 -4.08 -46.08 -3.91
CA ASP A 798 -4.21 -47.52 -3.75
C ASP A 798 -5.65 -47.96 -4.01
N ARG A 799 -5.89 -48.49 -5.23
CA ARG A 799 -6.84 -49.57 -5.59
C ARG A 799 -7.26 -49.45 -7.06
N ASN A 800 -6.61 -50.23 -7.93
CA ASN A 800 -7.24 -51.29 -8.72
C ASN A 800 -6.29 -51.76 -9.83
N SER A 801 -5.66 -52.90 -9.58
CA SER A 801 -5.12 -53.78 -10.61
C SER A 801 -6.09 -54.94 -10.83
N SER A 802 -6.60 -55.12 -12.05
CA SER A 802 -6.84 -56.44 -12.66
C SER A 802 -7.41 -56.33 -14.09
N GLU A 803 -6.64 -56.91 -15.01
CA GLU A 803 -7.01 -57.75 -16.16
C GLU A 803 -7.68 -57.19 -17.44
N ASP A 804 -6.92 -57.41 -18.52
CA ASP A 804 -7.25 -57.91 -19.87
C ASP A 804 -8.00 -57.05 -20.92
N GLY A 805 -7.35 -56.92 -22.10
CA GLY A 805 -8.02 -56.68 -23.37
C GLY A 805 -7.25 -55.85 -24.40
N ASP A 806 -6.50 -56.52 -25.26
CA ASP A 806 -5.82 -56.03 -26.47
C ASP A 806 -6.75 -55.33 -27.49
N PHE A 807 -6.34 -54.19 -28.08
CA PHE A 807 -6.40 -53.85 -29.53
C PHE A 807 -6.09 -52.35 -29.82
N ASP A 808 -5.07 -52.15 -30.66
CA ASP A 808 -4.73 -51.00 -31.55
C ASP A 808 -5.52 -49.68 -31.45
N ARG A 809 -4.81 -48.58 -31.18
CA ARG A 809 -4.97 -47.24 -31.83
C ARG A 809 -3.76 -46.33 -31.57
N PRO A 810 -3.42 -45.39 -32.49
CA PRO A 810 -2.19 -44.60 -32.40
C PRO A 810 -2.27 -43.50 -31.33
N ALA A 811 -1.09 -43.10 -30.88
CA ALA A 811 -0.82 -42.18 -29.78
C ALA A 811 -1.46 -40.78 -29.94
N ASP A 812 -2.55 -40.55 -29.21
CA ASP A 812 -3.07 -39.22 -28.85
C ASP A 812 -3.30 -39.18 -27.32
N GLY A 813 -2.22 -39.13 -26.53
CA GLY A 813 -2.30 -39.23 -25.06
C GLY A 813 -1.33 -38.35 -24.27
N GLU A 814 -0.22 -37.90 -24.85
CA GLU A 814 0.77 -37.11 -24.11
C GLU A 814 0.37 -35.63 -23.91
N SER A 815 -0.64 -35.14 -24.65
CA SER A 815 -1.11 -33.75 -24.56
C SER A 815 -2.01 -33.48 -23.34
N ALA A 816 -2.83 -34.45 -22.91
CA ALA A 816 -3.82 -34.24 -21.84
C ALA A 816 -3.25 -34.34 -20.42
N MET A 817 -2.25 -35.21 -20.19
CA MET A 817 -1.56 -35.30 -18.90
C MET A 817 -0.55 -34.17 -18.67
N ALA A 818 0.14 -33.71 -19.74
CA ALA A 818 1.06 -32.58 -19.64
C ALA A 818 0.34 -31.25 -19.40
N THR A 819 -0.89 -31.09 -19.93
CA THR A 819 -1.75 -29.92 -19.66
C THR A 819 -2.37 -29.98 -18.27
N SER A 820 -2.74 -31.15 -17.75
CA SER A 820 -3.19 -31.33 -16.36
C SER A 820 -2.08 -31.01 -15.33
N ALA A 821 -0.84 -31.46 -15.59
CA ALA A 821 0.30 -31.16 -14.72
C ALA A 821 0.75 -29.68 -14.81
N ALA A 822 0.66 -29.07 -15.99
CA ALA A 822 0.90 -27.63 -16.16
C ALA A 822 -0.17 -26.79 -15.44
N HIS A 823 -1.45 -27.16 -15.53
CA HIS A 823 -2.53 -26.51 -14.79
C HIS A 823 -2.37 -26.67 -13.27
N LYS A 824 -1.95 -27.84 -12.78
CA LYS A 824 -1.63 -28.06 -11.37
C LYS A 824 -0.41 -27.24 -10.90
N ALA A 825 0.59 -27.07 -11.75
CA ALA A 825 1.75 -26.20 -11.47
C ALA A 825 1.39 -24.71 -11.46
N HIS A 826 0.50 -24.27 -12.37
CA HIS A 826 -0.08 -22.92 -12.36
C HIS A 826 -0.95 -22.69 -11.13
N LEU A 827 -1.69 -23.71 -10.67
CA LEU A 827 -2.48 -23.65 -9.43
C LEU A 827 -1.59 -23.56 -8.18
N VAL A 828 -0.49 -24.32 -8.12
CA VAL A 828 0.49 -24.24 -7.02
C VAL A 828 1.22 -22.89 -7.02
N TRP A 829 1.55 -22.36 -8.20
CA TRP A 829 2.14 -21.02 -8.33
C TRP A 829 1.14 -19.91 -7.96
N ALA A 830 -0.12 -19.97 -8.41
CA ALA A 830 -1.17 -19.03 -8.05
C ALA A 830 -1.49 -19.08 -6.56
N ILE A 831 -1.47 -20.27 -5.95
CA ILE A 831 -1.62 -20.45 -4.49
C ILE A 831 -0.39 -19.90 -3.76
N LEU A 832 0.84 -20.10 -4.24
CA LEU A 832 2.05 -19.55 -3.61
C LEU A 832 2.14 -18.03 -3.74
N VAL A 833 1.76 -17.45 -4.88
CA VAL A 833 1.68 -16.01 -5.10
C VAL A 833 0.51 -15.39 -4.34
N ALA A 834 -0.64 -16.06 -4.25
CA ALA A 834 -1.77 -15.63 -3.42
C ALA A 834 -1.45 -15.76 -1.92
N ILE A 835 -0.69 -16.77 -1.52
CA ILE A 835 -0.16 -16.90 -0.15
C ILE A 835 0.83 -15.76 0.10
N LEU A 836 1.88 -15.58 -0.70
CA LEU A 836 2.83 -14.46 -0.57
C LEU A 836 2.13 -13.09 -0.60
N GLY A 837 1.08 -12.93 -1.41
CA GLY A 837 0.24 -11.73 -1.49
C GLY A 837 -0.67 -11.54 -0.27
N SER A 838 -1.31 -12.59 0.24
CA SER A 838 -2.09 -12.57 1.49
C SER A 838 -1.22 -12.34 2.73
N VAL A 839 0.07 -12.69 2.61
CA VAL A 839 1.08 -12.46 3.63
C VAL A 839 1.52 -11.00 3.66
N ILE A 840 1.77 -10.42 2.49
CA ILE A 840 1.95 -8.97 2.34
C ILE A 840 0.68 -8.23 2.83
N PHE A 841 -0.50 -8.82 2.61
CA PHE A 841 -1.79 -8.26 3.03
C PHE A 841 -1.98 -8.22 4.54
N GLU A 842 -1.63 -9.25 5.33
CA GLU A 842 -1.68 -9.17 6.80
C GLU A 842 -0.67 -8.17 7.38
N ILE A 843 0.40 -7.89 6.64
CA ILE A 843 1.49 -6.99 7.06
C ILE A 843 1.18 -5.53 6.69
N VAL A 844 0.56 -5.27 5.54
CA VAL A 844 0.07 -3.94 5.09
C VAL A 844 -1.32 -3.60 5.65
N ALA A 845 -2.00 -4.58 6.25
CA ALA A 845 -3.27 -4.42 6.94
C ALA A 845 -3.15 -3.77 8.33
N PHE A 846 -1.95 -3.70 8.92
CA PHE A 846 -1.64 -2.96 10.15
C PHE A 846 -0.76 -1.75 9.85
#